data_AF-A0A9C7QFM5-F1
#
_entry.id   AF-A0A9C7QFM5-F1
#
_cell.length_a   1.000
_cell.length_b   1.000
_cell.length_c   1.000
_cell.angle_alpha   90.00
_cell.angle_beta   90.00
_cell.angle_gamma   90.00
#
_symmetry.space_group_name_H-M   'P 1'
#
loop_
_entity.id
_entity.type
_entity.pdbx_description
1 polymer ?
#
loop_
_entity_poly.entity_id
_entity_poly.type
_entity_poly.pdbx_seq_one_letter_code
_entity_poly.pdbx_strand_id
1 'polypeptide(L)'
;MKWSELLLKRRIGRPVFFVLAVIIIAFALLSTLGISTQYGDSKTTVIAGLGDVRWGIDIRGGVNVTFGAPEDYTDPITSDDLDAAKTIIENRLVSQNINDYEVFEDIGANNIIVRFPWQADDNSFNPEEAVKEIGATAQLTFRMGYSGDLKDDQTYEDLPLVLEGKDVADARVYVNTQNKGATASYEISLTLNDSGKEAFKNATQQAMDENKRISIWMDDEQISAPSVSAVISDGSASISGNYSGDEGYADAKKLADLIKGGALPFKLEIKNLSTISPILGTGARDAMGIAGVIAFIVIAIFMVVYYRLPGFVAVIALAGQIAGMFAACTGFFGFNASSTLTIPGIAGIILSVGMGVDGNVLSAERIREELKAGRTIDGAIKNGFQRGFTAILDSNLTVIIVAVILMLVFGTWFGASTDGTIYSFGFTLLVGVIMNFIMACWATRLMVTSLSQFKVFRKPWMYGGAKDSTADKIMDGSKTPALPEKKGIDFVSKTKVFALISASVIVLTVIFSFVLGVKVDIRFKGGSMLTYSYTGEITEADTAKIAADVKSLDNVPEATVTTGTSFTGGLNTMVISFASDEKMDDDTLNAINAMVESALPDNNVENIDTTNVSASSGTSFLISCVVAVVIAFVLLAIYIAFRFQKIGGLSAGIISIICLLHDVAITYAVYVFGGMSLDSNFMAVILTLLGYSINNTIIIYDRLRENRAKYGTKFTDPELVNLSINQTLPRSIITTATTVCAMISVSIVCALMGTTSILTFSIPLAIGMLVGFYSSVCLAGPIWIWVQSKRHAKKDKTEEA
;
A
#
# COMPACT_ATOMS: atom_id res chain seq x y z
N MET A 1 -11.78 -3.59 -28.30
CA MET A 1 -12.94 -4.26 -28.92
C MET A 1 -12.64 -5.65 -29.52
N LYS A 2 -11.40 -5.98 -29.97
CA LYS A 2 -11.06 -7.31 -30.52
C LYS A 2 -10.76 -8.43 -29.48
N TRP A 3 -10.36 -8.09 -28.25
CA TRP A 3 -10.02 -9.08 -27.21
C TRP A 3 -11.23 -9.82 -26.61
N SER A 4 -12.38 -9.16 -26.50
CA SER A 4 -13.60 -9.78 -25.97
C SER A 4 -14.13 -10.88 -26.90
N GLU A 5 -14.01 -10.70 -28.22
CA GLU A 5 -14.47 -11.68 -29.22
C GLU A 5 -13.63 -12.97 -29.26
N LEU A 6 -12.32 -12.88 -29.00
CA LEU A 6 -11.42 -14.04 -28.96
C LEU A 6 -11.75 -14.98 -27.79
N LEU A 7 -12.09 -14.46 -26.61
CA LEU A 7 -12.55 -15.24 -25.46
C LEU A 7 -14.02 -15.71 -25.58
N LEU A 8 -14.80 -15.17 -26.52
CA LEU A 8 -16.22 -15.50 -26.72
C LEU A 8 -16.47 -16.69 -27.67
N LYS A 9 -15.46 -17.16 -28.41
CA LYS A 9 -15.63 -18.20 -29.45
C LYS A 9 -15.45 -19.65 -29.00
N ARG A 10 -14.78 -19.95 -27.87
CA ARG A 10 -14.62 -21.34 -27.40
C ARG A 10 -15.90 -21.81 -26.69
N ARG A 11 -16.51 -22.91 -27.17
CA ARG A 11 -17.56 -23.61 -26.41
C ARG A 11 -16.96 -24.08 -25.09
N ILE A 12 -17.43 -23.49 -23.99
CA ILE A 12 -17.03 -23.89 -22.64
C ILE A 12 -17.62 -25.27 -22.37
N GLY A 13 -16.82 -26.23 -21.90
CA GLY A 13 -17.28 -27.58 -21.60
C GLY A 13 -18.01 -27.68 -20.26
N ARG A 14 -18.80 -28.75 -20.09
CA ARG A 14 -19.44 -29.13 -18.81
C ARG A 14 -18.48 -29.34 -17.63
N PRO A 15 -17.26 -29.92 -17.79
CA PRO A 15 -16.39 -30.15 -16.63
C PRO A 15 -15.64 -28.89 -16.17
N VAL A 16 -15.72 -27.77 -16.91
CA VAL A 16 -14.93 -26.56 -16.64
C VAL A 16 -15.19 -26.00 -15.25
N PHE A 17 -16.43 -26.05 -14.76
CA PHE A 17 -16.74 -25.64 -13.39
C PHE A 17 -15.94 -26.43 -12.35
N PHE A 18 -15.99 -27.76 -12.42
CA PHE A 18 -15.33 -28.62 -11.42
C PHE A 18 -13.81 -28.48 -11.47
N VAL A 19 -13.24 -28.41 -12.67
CA VAL A 19 -11.79 -28.21 -12.85
C VAL A 19 -11.36 -26.87 -12.25
N LEU A 20 -12.05 -25.78 -12.56
CA LEU A 20 -11.71 -24.47 -12.02
C LEU A 20 -11.93 -24.38 -10.50
N ALA A 21 -13.02 -24.95 -9.99
CA ALA A 21 -13.27 -24.97 -8.55
C ALA A 21 -12.17 -25.73 -7.79
N VAL A 22 -11.75 -26.89 -8.30
CA VAL A 22 -10.63 -27.65 -7.71
C VAL A 22 -9.32 -26.88 -7.80
N ILE A 23 -9.03 -26.24 -8.93
CA ILE A 23 -7.82 -25.40 -9.08
C ILE A 23 -7.83 -24.24 -8.09
N ILE A 24 -8.96 -23.55 -7.93
CA ILE A 24 -9.08 -22.42 -7.00
C ILE A 24 -8.93 -22.89 -5.56
N ILE A 25 -9.54 -24.01 -5.18
CA ILE A 25 -9.41 -24.57 -3.83
C ILE A 25 -7.97 -25.02 -3.57
N ALA A 26 -7.35 -25.73 -4.53
CA ALA A 26 -5.96 -26.15 -4.43
C ALA A 26 -5.01 -24.94 -4.33
N PHE A 27 -5.25 -23.90 -5.13
CA PHE A 27 -4.49 -22.65 -5.07
C PHE A 27 -4.64 -21.95 -3.72
N ALA A 28 -5.87 -21.88 -3.18
CA ALA A 28 -6.12 -21.33 -1.86
C ALA A 28 -5.44 -22.12 -0.73
N LEU A 29 -5.44 -23.46 -0.81
CA LEU A 29 -4.74 -24.29 0.16
C LEU A 29 -3.22 -24.15 0.05
N LEU A 30 -2.68 -24.11 -1.17
CA LEU A 30 -1.24 -23.96 -1.40
C LEU A 30 -0.74 -22.58 -0.96
N SER A 31 -1.46 -21.49 -1.27
CA SER A 31 -1.03 -20.14 -0.87
C SER A 31 -1.22 -19.85 0.61
N THR A 32 -2.05 -20.63 1.32
CA THR A 32 -2.22 -20.51 2.77
C THR A 32 -1.23 -21.38 3.54
N LEU A 33 -1.10 -22.66 3.18
CA LEU A 33 -0.28 -23.62 3.91
C LEU A 33 1.20 -23.61 3.50
N GLY A 34 1.49 -23.27 2.24
CA GLY A 34 2.82 -23.41 1.66
C GLY A 34 3.28 -24.87 1.54
N ILE A 35 4.44 -25.08 0.93
CA ILE A 35 5.17 -26.34 0.93
C ILE A 35 6.61 -26.03 1.34
N SER A 36 7.03 -26.57 2.48
CA SER A 36 8.41 -26.49 2.94
C SER A 36 8.98 -27.90 3.10
N THR A 37 10.25 -28.03 2.77
CA THR A 37 11.05 -29.23 3.01
C THR A 37 12.05 -28.93 4.11
N GLN A 38 12.20 -29.84 5.07
CA GLN A 38 13.17 -29.72 6.14
C GLN A 38 14.29 -30.73 5.93
N TYR A 39 15.53 -30.27 5.89
CA TYR A 39 16.72 -31.12 5.84
C TYR A 39 17.69 -30.66 6.93
N GLY A 40 17.78 -31.43 8.03
CA GLY A 40 18.48 -30.98 9.24
C GLY A 40 17.76 -29.80 9.92
N ASP A 41 18.51 -28.80 10.36
CA ASP A 41 18.00 -27.57 10.98
C ASP A 41 17.58 -26.50 9.94
N SER A 42 17.90 -26.71 8.66
CA SER A 42 17.56 -25.78 7.58
C SER A 42 16.19 -26.11 6.97
N LYS A 43 15.27 -25.15 7.06
CA LYS A 43 13.95 -25.20 6.40
C LYS A 43 14.04 -24.50 5.04
N THR A 44 13.90 -25.25 3.96
CA THR A 44 13.82 -24.69 2.59
C THR A 44 12.37 -24.62 2.15
N THR A 45 11.86 -23.40 1.96
CA THR A 45 10.51 -23.17 1.46
C THR A 45 10.50 -23.34 -0.07
N VAL A 46 9.76 -24.34 -0.56
CA VAL A 46 9.61 -24.62 -2.01
C VAL A 46 8.47 -23.80 -2.59
N ILE A 47 7.38 -23.66 -1.83
CA ILE A 47 6.24 -22.80 -2.15
C ILE A 47 5.90 -22.01 -0.89
N ALA A 48 5.95 -20.69 -0.98
CA ALA A 48 5.65 -19.83 0.15
C ALA A 48 4.16 -19.86 0.52
N GLY A 49 3.88 -19.95 1.82
CA GLY A 49 2.55 -19.87 2.42
C GLY A 49 2.44 -18.72 3.43
N LEU A 50 1.33 -18.63 4.17
CA LEU A 50 1.12 -17.55 5.15
C LEU A 50 2.19 -17.50 6.25
N GLY A 51 2.86 -18.62 6.52
CA GLY A 51 3.99 -18.69 7.46
C GLY A 51 5.25 -17.98 6.97
N ASP A 52 5.36 -17.72 5.66
CA ASP A 52 6.50 -17.05 5.02
C ASP A 52 6.22 -15.55 4.76
N VAL A 53 5.08 -15.02 5.24
CA VAL A 53 4.80 -13.58 5.18
C VAL A 53 5.80 -12.83 6.07
N ARG A 54 6.48 -11.84 5.48
CA ARG A 54 7.21 -10.85 6.25
C ARG A 54 6.23 -9.91 6.93
N TRP A 55 6.24 -9.87 8.26
CA TRP A 55 5.35 -8.99 9.04
C TRP A 55 6.01 -7.65 9.30
N GLY A 56 5.20 -6.59 9.34
CA GLY A 56 5.67 -5.23 9.63
C GLY A 56 6.10 -5.01 11.09
N ILE A 57 6.72 -3.86 11.32
CA ILE A 57 7.18 -3.37 12.64
C ILE A 57 6.00 -3.33 13.62
N ASP A 58 4.82 -2.97 13.11
CA ASP A 58 3.58 -2.87 13.88
C ASP A 58 3.03 -4.22 14.36
N ILE A 59 3.44 -5.34 13.75
CA ILE A 59 2.96 -6.70 14.08
C ILE A 59 4.02 -7.51 14.83
N ARG A 60 5.23 -7.57 14.28
CA ARG A 60 6.34 -8.38 14.81
C ARG A 60 7.30 -7.61 15.69
N GLY A 61 7.11 -6.30 15.83
CA GLY A 61 8.14 -5.45 16.40
C GLY A 61 9.33 -5.38 15.45
N GLY A 62 10.43 -4.82 15.92
CA GLY A 62 11.58 -4.59 15.07
C GLY A 62 12.80 -4.14 15.85
N VAL A 63 13.77 -3.66 15.11
CA VAL A 63 14.99 -3.08 15.63
C VAL A 63 14.89 -1.56 15.44
N ASN A 64 15.32 -0.81 16.44
CA ASN A 64 15.49 0.65 16.41
C ASN A 64 16.97 0.94 16.66
N VAL A 65 17.66 1.39 15.61
CA VAL A 65 19.10 1.66 15.61
C VAL A 65 19.32 3.15 15.46
N THR A 66 20.20 3.71 16.26
CA THR A 66 20.72 5.06 16.08
C THR A 66 22.14 4.96 15.54
N PHE A 67 22.34 5.38 14.30
CA PHE A 67 23.64 5.53 13.67
C PHE A 67 24.16 6.95 13.86
N GLY A 68 25.46 7.10 14.07
CA GLY A 68 26.13 8.40 14.12
C GLY A 68 27.54 8.29 13.58
N ALA A 69 28.21 9.42 13.40
CA ALA A 69 29.62 9.39 13.02
C ALA A 69 30.51 8.81 14.16
N PRO A 70 31.65 8.19 13.82
CA PRO A 70 32.69 7.82 14.76
C PRO A 70 33.10 8.99 15.66
N GLU A 71 33.53 8.69 16.88
CA GLU A 71 33.98 9.74 17.82
C GLU A 71 35.23 10.50 17.34
N ASP A 72 36.03 9.87 16.47
CA ASP A 72 37.22 10.43 15.84
C ASP A 72 36.94 11.17 14.52
N TYR A 73 35.67 11.25 14.09
CA TYR A 73 35.28 11.99 12.88
C TYR A 73 35.33 13.50 13.12
N THR A 74 36.26 14.19 12.45
CA THR A 74 36.53 15.62 12.69
C THR A 74 35.88 16.57 11.68
N ASP A 75 35.38 16.06 10.56
CA ASP A 75 34.79 16.90 9.51
C ASP A 75 33.37 17.34 9.90
N PRO A 76 32.97 18.59 9.57
CA PRO A 76 31.64 19.08 9.89
C PRO A 76 30.59 18.31 9.06
N ILE A 77 29.72 17.57 9.74
CA ILE A 77 28.60 16.86 9.12
C ILE A 77 27.54 17.89 8.73
N THR A 78 27.24 17.99 7.43
CA THR A 78 26.19 18.87 6.94
C THR A 78 24.83 18.17 6.93
N SER A 79 23.74 18.94 6.82
CA SER A 79 22.40 18.37 6.61
C SER A 79 22.32 17.53 5.33
N ASP A 80 23.07 17.91 4.31
CA ASP A 80 23.07 17.22 3.02
C ASP A 80 23.79 15.86 3.12
N ASP A 81 24.81 15.75 3.99
CA ASP A 81 25.47 14.48 4.28
C ASP A 81 24.54 13.52 5.04
N LEU A 82 23.75 14.04 5.98
CA LEU A 82 22.74 13.25 6.71
C LEU A 82 21.61 12.77 5.79
N ASP A 83 21.10 13.63 4.90
CA ASP A 83 20.06 13.26 3.91
C ASP A 83 20.58 12.24 2.89
N ALA A 84 21.84 12.37 2.46
CA ALA A 84 22.50 11.40 1.59
C ALA A 84 22.66 10.04 2.29
N ALA A 85 23.16 10.02 3.52
CA ALA A 85 23.30 8.81 4.31
C ALA A 85 21.95 8.15 4.59
N LYS A 86 20.91 8.94 4.92
CA LYS A 86 19.52 8.46 5.03
C LYS A 86 19.08 7.77 3.75
N THR A 87 19.17 8.45 2.60
CA THR A 87 18.73 7.92 1.30
C THR A 87 19.44 6.61 0.94
N ILE A 88 20.73 6.49 1.27
CA ILE A 88 21.51 5.26 1.05
C ILE A 88 21.00 4.13 1.93
N ILE A 89 20.75 4.38 3.22
CA ILE A 89 20.17 3.38 4.13
C ILE A 89 18.79 2.94 3.63
N GLU A 90 17.94 3.88 3.21
CA GLU A 90 16.63 3.57 2.64
C GLU A 90 16.77 2.64 1.40
N ASN A 91 17.69 2.95 0.48
CA ASN A 91 17.93 2.13 -0.69
C ASN A 91 18.46 0.72 -0.36
N ARG A 92 19.29 0.59 0.68
CA ARG A 92 19.78 -0.72 1.17
C ARG A 92 18.68 -1.55 1.80
N LEU A 93 17.82 -0.94 2.62
CA LEU A 93 16.65 -1.59 3.18
C LEU A 93 15.74 -2.12 2.06
N VAL A 94 15.51 -1.31 1.03
CA VAL A 94 14.67 -1.69 -0.11
C VAL A 94 15.33 -2.76 -0.99
N SER A 95 16.65 -2.73 -1.20
CA SER A 95 17.35 -3.77 -1.96
C SER A 95 17.28 -5.13 -1.26
N GLN A 96 17.30 -5.14 0.07
CA GLN A 96 17.03 -6.31 0.90
C GLN A 96 15.53 -6.64 1.06
N ASN A 97 14.66 -5.96 0.28
CA ASN A 97 13.21 -6.14 0.29
C ASN A 97 12.59 -5.93 1.70
N ILE A 98 13.21 -5.05 2.48
CA ILE A 98 12.67 -4.45 3.70
C ILE A 98 11.93 -3.19 3.26
N ASN A 99 10.62 -3.28 3.04
CA ASN A 99 9.81 -2.15 2.57
C ASN A 99 9.01 -1.49 3.70
N ASP A 100 9.08 -2.05 4.90
CA ASP A 100 8.51 -1.45 6.10
C ASP A 100 9.67 -0.97 6.96
N TYR A 101 9.99 0.30 6.87
CA TYR A 101 11.04 0.91 7.67
C TYR A 101 10.68 2.36 7.94
N GLU A 102 11.34 2.93 8.94
CA GLU A 102 11.28 4.34 9.23
C GLU A 102 12.72 4.84 9.40
N VAL A 103 13.12 5.82 8.59
CA VAL A 103 14.43 6.47 8.75
C VAL A 103 14.22 7.94 9.07
N PHE A 104 14.79 8.37 10.18
CA PHE A 104 14.73 9.75 10.66
C PHE A 104 16.12 10.33 10.80
N GLU A 105 16.23 11.63 10.58
CA GLU A 105 17.44 12.39 10.90
C GLU A 105 17.23 13.11 12.23
N ASP A 106 18.14 12.86 13.17
CA ASP A 106 18.34 13.69 14.35
C ASP A 106 19.44 14.72 14.06
N ILE A 107 19.01 15.86 13.50
CA ILE A 107 19.88 16.99 13.17
C ILE A 107 20.56 17.56 14.43
N GLY A 108 19.94 17.40 15.61
CA GLY A 108 20.46 17.93 16.87
C GLY A 108 21.61 17.12 17.46
N ALA A 109 21.76 15.86 17.03
CA ALA A 109 22.79 14.93 17.48
C ALA A 109 23.67 14.38 16.34
N ASN A 110 23.45 14.84 15.10
CA ASN A 110 24.08 14.31 13.86
C ASN A 110 23.93 12.79 13.70
N ASN A 111 22.75 12.27 14.07
CA ASN A 111 22.44 10.85 14.04
C ASN A 111 21.35 10.53 13.01
N ILE A 112 21.34 9.29 12.55
CA ILE A 112 20.31 8.70 11.70
C ILE A 112 19.67 7.56 12.46
N ILE A 113 18.37 7.64 12.67
CA ILE A 113 17.61 6.65 13.40
C ILE A 113 16.88 5.78 12.38
N VAL A 114 17.10 4.47 12.46
CA VAL A 114 16.61 3.48 11.51
C VAL A 114 15.79 2.45 12.25
N ARG A 115 14.53 2.30 11.84
CA ARG A 115 13.60 1.32 12.37
C ARG A 115 13.19 0.35 11.28
N PHE A 116 13.26 -0.95 11.54
CA PHE A 116 12.89 -1.97 10.55
C PHE A 116 12.46 -3.27 11.24
N PRO A 117 11.60 -4.09 10.60
CA PRO A 117 11.09 -5.32 11.18
C PRO A 117 12.16 -6.41 11.14
N TRP A 118 12.08 -7.33 12.09
CA TRP A 118 12.87 -8.55 12.11
C TRP A 118 12.79 -9.32 10.77
N GLN A 119 13.88 -10.01 10.42
CA GLN A 119 13.86 -10.91 9.26
C GLN A 119 12.83 -12.05 9.46
N ALA A 120 12.26 -12.55 8.37
CA ALA A 120 11.11 -13.47 8.42
C ALA A 120 11.50 -14.85 9.02
N ASP A 121 12.74 -15.24 8.80
CA ASP A 121 13.41 -16.51 9.09
C ASP A 121 14.32 -16.46 10.34
N ASP A 122 14.62 -15.26 10.85
CA ASP A 122 15.39 -15.10 12.08
C ASP A 122 14.53 -15.45 13.31
N ASN A 123 14.73 -16.66 13.83
CA ASN A 123 14.21 -17.08 15.14
C ASN A 123 15.26 -16.92 16.25
N SER A 124 16.48 -16.49 15.90
CA SER A 124 17.59 -16.24 16.83
C SER A 124 17.47 -14.86 17.51
N PHE A 125 16.69 -13.95 16.90
CA PHE A 125 16.49 -12.57 17.38
C PHE A 125 17.85 -11.88 17.62
N ASN A 126 18.75 -11.95 16.63
CA ASN A 126 20.08 -11.35 16.73
C ASN A 126 20.15 -10.02 15.95
N PRO A 127 19.83 -8.88 16.58
CA PRO A 127 19.86 -7.57 15.94
C PRO A 127 21.27 -7.12 15.59
N GLU A 128 22.32 -7.59 16.27
CA GLU A 128 23.69 -7.21 15.90
C GLU A 128 24.05 -7.68 14.48
N GLU A 129 23.62 -8.88 14.10
CA GLU A 129 23.87 -9.43 12.76
C GLU A 129 23.03 -8.72 11.69
N ALA A 130 21.76 -8.43 12.00
CA ALA A 130 20.86 -7.69 11.12
C ALA A 130 21.32 -6.23 10.90
N VAL A 131 21.87 -5.60 11.93
CA VAL A 131 22.35 -4.21 11.87
C VAL A 131 23.74 -4.11 11.26
N LYS A 132 24.61 -5.10 11.46
CA LYS A 132 25.94 -5.13 10.84
C LYS A 132 25.87 -5.15 9.31
N GLU A 133 24.84 -5.78 8.73
CA GLU A 133 24.66 -5.77 7.27
C GLU A 133 24.17 -4.41 6.72
N ILE A 134 23.41 -3.63 7.50
CA ILE A 134 22.88 -2.32 7.09
C ILE A 134 23.85 -1.19 7.41
N GLY A 135 24.48 -1.27 8.59
CA GLY A 135 25.35 -0.28 9.22
C GLY A 135 26.84 -0.45 8.97
N ALA A 136 27.28 -1.59 8.42
CA ALA A 136 28.60 -1.61 7.79
C ALA A 136 28.60 -0.51 6.72
N THR A 137 29.58 0.40 6.79
CA THR A 137 29.98 1.12 5.59
C THR A 137 30.15 0.07 4.50
N ALA A 138 29.66 0.39 3.31
CA ALA A 138 30.00 -0.39 2.13
C ALA A 138 30.63 0.66 1.22
N GLN A 139 31.74 1.22 1.69
CA GLN A 139 32.44 2.29 1.01
C GLN A 139 33.11 1.69 -0.21
N LEU A 140 32.37 1.66 -1.33
CA LEU A 140 32.91 1.20 -2.58
C LEU A 140 33.93 2.23 -3.08
N THR A 141 35.21 1.86 -3.15
CA THR A 141 36.24 2.67 -3.78
C THR A 141 37.00 1.88 -4.83
N PHE A 142 37.27 2.55 -5.95
CA PHE A 142 38.18 2.05 -6.97
C PHE A 142 39.50 2.77 -6.77
N ARG A 143 40.57 1.99 -6.69
CA ARG A 143 41.90 2.49 -6.33
C ARG A 143 42.92 2.02 -7.37
N MET A 144 43.85 2.89 -7.73
CA MET A 144 44.94 2.55 -8.65
C MET A 144 46.02 1.76 -7.89
N GLY A 145 46.27 0.51 -8.29
CA GLY A 145 47.12 -0.45 -7.57
C GLY A 145 46.29 -1.57 -6.95
N TYR A 146 46.90 -2.39 -6.09
CA TYR A 146 46.22 -3.46 -5.33
C TYR A 146 46.92 -3.70 -3.98
N SER A 147 46.34 -4.54 -3.11
CA SER A 147 46.87 -4.86 -1.77
C SER A 147 48.33 -5.29 -1.75
N GLY A 148 48.83 -5.94 -2.80
CA GLY A 148 50.25 -6.34 -2.88
C GLY A 148 51.23 -5.19 -3.11
N ASP A 149 50.74 -3.98 -3.42
CA ASP A 149 51.53 -2.76 -3.53
C ASP A 149 51.63 -2.00 -2.19
N LEU A 150 50.85 -2.40 -1.18
CA LEU A 150 50.86 -1.82 0.16
C LEU A 150 51.94 -2.48 1.03
N LYS A 151 52.60 -1.68 1.88
CA LYS A 151 53.50 -2.15 2.93
C LYS A 151 52.74 -2.40 4.24
N ASP A 152 53.34 -3.10 5.20
CA ASP A 152 52.72 -3.49 6.49
C ASP A 152 52.18 -2.30 7.32
N ASP A 153 52.63 -1.07 7.04
CA ASP A 153 52.20 0.18 7.69
C ASP A 153 51.23 1.03 6.84
N GLN A 154 50.85 0.57 5.65
CA GLN A 154 50.00 1.30 4.71
C GLN A 154 48.61 0.66 4.61
N THR A 155 47.60 1.51 4.45
CA THR A 155 46.19 1.09 4.30
C THR A 155 45.70 1.35 2.88
N TYR A 156 44.52 0.83 2.54
CA TYR A 156 43.91 1.03 1.21
C TYR A 156 43.73 2.51 0.84
N GLU A 157 43.66 3.41 1.83
CA GLU A 157 43.57 4.86 1.64
C GLU A 157 44.82 5.46 0.97
N ASP A 158 45.98 4.83 1.13
CA ASP A 158 47.25 5.25 0.52
C ASP A 158 47.29 4.99 -1.00
N LEU A 159 46.37 4.19 -1.53
CA LEU A 159 46.23 3.99 -2.96
C LEU A 159 45.46 5.17 -3.60
N PRO A 160 45.90 5.71 -4.74
CA PRO A 160 45.20 6.80 -5.41
C PRO A 160 43.75 6.42 -5.74
N LEU A 161 42.82 7.25 -5.29
CA LEU A 161 41.39 7.13 -5.57
C LEU A 161 41.10 7.39 -7.06
N VAL A 162 40.33 6.50 -7.66
CA VAL A 162 39.92 6.53 -9.07
C VAL A 162 38.43 6.83 -9.20
N LEU A 163 37.60 6.10 -8.46
CA LEU A 163 36.15 6.29 -8.39
C LEU A 163 35.66 6.00 -6.97
N GLU A 164 34.54 6.58 -6.61
CA GLU A 164 33.78 6.23 -5.40
C GLU A 164 32.41 5.66 -5.78
N GLY A 165 31.71 5.08 -4.80
CA GLY A 165 30.35 4.56 -5.01
C GLY A 165 29.37 5.58 -5.62
N LYS A 166 29.56 6.89 -5.38
CA LYS A 166 28.74 7.96 -5.99
C LYS A 166 28.85 8.05 -7.51
N ASP A 167 29.92 7.51 -8.09
CA ASP A 167 30.18 7.48 -9.52
C ASP A 167 29.51 6.28 -10.22
N VAL A 168 28.91 5.36 -9.45
CA VAL A 168 28.18 4.18 -9.93
C VAL A 168 26.67 4.47 -9.95
N ALA A 169 26.05 4.34 -11.12
CA ALA A 169 24.63 4.60 -11.32
C ALA A 169 23.73 3.35 -11.16
N ASP A 170 24.23 2.15 -11.52
CA ASP A 170 23.49 0.89 -11.37
C ASP A 170 24.45 -0.31 -11.26
N ALA A 171 24.03 -1.37 -10.57
CA ALA A 171 24.77 -2.63 -10.43
C ALA A 171 23.83 -3.83 -10.58
N ARG A 172 24.18 -4.78 -11.45
CA ARG A 172 23.36 -5.97 -11.75
C ARG A 172 24.18 -7.22 -11.98
N VAL A 173 23.70 -8.35 -11.47
CA VAL A 173 24.27 -9.67 -11.78
C VAL A 173 23.88 -10.08 -13.20
N TYR A 174 24.85 -10.54 -13.99
CA TYR A 174 24.61 -11.19 -15.27
C TYR A 174 25.32 -12.53 -15.36
N VAL A 175 24.80 -13.40 -16.22
CA VAL A 175 25.39 -14.72 -16.47
C VAL A 175 26.42 -14.58 -17.58
N ASN A 176 27.68 -14.89 -17.29
CA ASN A 176 28.70 -14.93 -18.32
C ASN A 176 28.58 -16.24 -19.12
N THR A 177 27.89 -16.18 -20.27
CA THR A 177 27.70 -17.33 -21.18
C THR A 177 28.89 -17.65 -22.09
N GLN A 178 30.07 -17.04 -21.89
CA GLN A 178 31.22 -17.30 -22.77
C GLN A 178 31.89 -18.68 -22.56
N ASN A 179 31.70 -19.31 -21.39
CA ASN A 179 32.22 -20.66 -21.12
C ASN A 179 31.22 -21.74 -21.55
N LYS A 180 31.20 -22.08 -22.86
CA LYS A 180 30.48 -23.25 -23.38
C LYS A 180 31.14 -24.56 -22.89
N GLY A 181 30.89 -24.95 -21.66
CA GLY A 181 31.28 -26.27 -21.14
C GLY A 181 31.48 -26.42 -19.62
N ALA A 182 31.42 -25.34 -18.84
CA ALA A 182 31.57 -25.38 -17.37
C ALA A 182 30.41 -24.63 -16.69
N THR A 183 30.20 -24.93 -15.40
CA THR A 183 29.22 -24.34 -14.48
C THR A 183 29.01 -22.85 -14.73
N ALA A 184 27.75 -22.38 -14.78
CA ALA A 184 27.43 -20.97 -15.00
C ALA A 184 28.15 -20.09 -13.97
N SER A 185 29.03 -19.20 -14.44
CA SER A 185 29.72 -18.20 -13.62
C SER A 185 28.97 -16.87 -13.68
N TYR A 186 28.71 -16.29 -12.51
CA TYR A 186 28.01 -15.02 -12.37
C TYR A 186 29.02 -13.87 -12.25
N GLU A 187 28.74 -12.74 -12.90
CA GLU A 187 29.54 -11.51 -12.83
C GLU A 187 28.63 -10.32 -12.52
N ILE A 188 29.19 -9.29 -11.89
CA ILE A 188 28.45 -8.08 -11.52
C ILE A 188 28.79 -7.00 -12.54
N SER A 189 27.81 -6.55 -13.31
CA SER A 189 27.93 -5.41 -14.23
C SER A 189 27.62 -4.12 -13.48
N LEU A 190 28.50 -3.13 -13.62
CA LEU A 190 28.34 -1.77 -13.13
C LEU A 190 28.10 -0.82 -14.29
N THR A 191 27.18 0.12 -14.10
CA THR A 191 26.94 1.25 -15.02
C THR A 191 27.38 2.52 -14.32
N LEU A 192 28.30 3.28 -14.90
CA LEU A 192 28.81 4.53 -14.33
C LEU A 192 27.98 5.74 -14.78
N ASN A 193 27.93 6.78 -13.95
CA ASN A 193 27.36 8.08 -14.32
C ASN A 193 28.32 8.88 -15.24
N ASP A 194 27.90 10.04 -15.76
CA ASP A 194 28.69 10.78 -16.74
C ASP A 194 30.05 11.26 -16.19
N SER A 195 30.13 11.66 -14.91
CA SER A 195 31.39 12.04 -14.25
C SER A 195 32.31 10.83 -14.04
N GLY A 196 31.76 9.73 -13.56
CA GLY A 196 32.46 8.46 -13.36
C GLY A 196 32.98 7.87 -14.67
N LYS A 197 32.24 8.03 -15.76
CA LYS A 197 32.64 7.57 -17.09
C LYS A 197 33.90 8.26 -17.60
N GLU A 198 34.03 9.57 -17.40
CA GLU A 198 35.25 10.31 -17.76
C GLU A 198 36.43 9.95 -16.85
N ALA A 199 36.20 9.90 -15.53
CA ALA A 199 37.22 9.52 -14.55
C ALA A 199 37.75 8.10 -14.80
N PHE A 200 36.86 7.14 -15.03
CA PHE A 200 37.23 5.75 -15.28
C PHE A 200 37.93 5.55 -16.62
N LYS A 201 37.54 6.30 -17.66
CA LYS A 201 38.26 6.30 -18.94
C LYS A 201 39.71 6.75 -18.78
N ASN A 202 39.93 7.83 -18.03
CA ASN A 202 41.28 8.36 -17.79
C ASN A 202 42.10 7.39 -16.94
N ALA A 203 41.50 6.82 -15.90
CA ALA A 203 42.18 5.86 -15.03
C ALA A 203 42.50 4.55 -15.75
N THR A 204 41.59 4.01 -16.57
CA THR A 204 41.87 2.80 -17.36
C THR A 204 42.95 3.03 -18.42
N GLN A 205 43.00 4.22 -19.03
CA GLN A 205 44.10 4.61 -19.90
C GLN A 205 45.44 4.64 -19.15
N GLN A 206 45.49 5.28 -17.99
CA GLN A 206 46.70 5.35 -17.15
C GLN A 206 47.13 3.95 -16.66
N ALA A 207 46.18 3.13 -16.22
CA ALA A 207 46.44 1.77 -15.77
C ALA A 207 47.03 0.90 -16.87
N MET A 208 46.58 1.07 -18.12
CA MET A 208 47.17 0.38 -19.28
C MET A 208 48.58 0.86 -19.59
N ASP A 209 48.80 2.17 -19.60
CA ASP A 209 50.09 2.76 -19.95
C ASP A 209 51.18 2.42 -18.91
N GLU A 210 50.80 2.34 -17.64
CA GLU A 210 51.69 2.03 -16.52
C GLU A 210 51.66 0.53 -16.11
N ASN A 211 50.89 -0.30 -16.81
CA ASN A 211 50.65 -1.72 -16.49
C ASN A 211 50.23 -1.96 -15.03
N LYS A 212 49.38 -1.06 -14.51
CA LYS A 212 48.83 -1.10 -13.16
C LYS A 212 47.44 -1.75 -13.15
N ARG A 213 47.05 -2.23 -11.96
CA ARG A 213 45.72 -2.78 -11.71
C ARG A 213 44.81 -1.70 -11.15
N ILE A 214 43.51 -1.87 -11.33
CA ILE A 214 42.50 -1.07 -10.61
C ILE A 214 41.83 -2.03 -9.64
N SER A 215 42.09 -1.84 -8.35
CA SER A 215 41.46 -2.63 -7.30
C SER A 215 40.13 -2.03 -6.90
N ILE A 216 39.21 -2.91 -6.51
CA ILE A 216 37.87 -2.63 -6.05
C ILE A 216 37.83 -3.00 -4.59
N TRP A 217 37.57 -2.01 -3.76
CA TRP A 217 37.54 -2.13 -2.31
C TRP A 217 36.13 -1.88 -1.82
N MET A 218 35.71 -2.67 -0.83
CA MET A 218 34.56 -2.38 -0.01
C MET A 218 35.10 -2.14 1.39
N ASP A 219 35.11 -0.88 1.82
CA ASP A 219 35.75 -0.47 3.07
C ASP A 219 37.25 -0.84 3.07
N ASP A 220 37.69 -1.66 4.02
CA ASP A 220 39.06 -2.17 4.16
C ASP A 220 39.29 -3.50 3.43
N GLU A 221 38.25 -4.13 2.88
CA GLU A 221 38.35 -5.43 2.21
C GLU A 221 38.49 -5.30 0.69
N GLN A 222 39.55 -5.90 0.14
CA GLN A 222 39.77 -5.93 -1.30
C GLN A 222 38.90 -7.00 -1.97
N ILE A 223 37.82 -6.58 -2.64
CA ILE A 223 36.88 -7.46 -3.32
C ILE A 223 37.47 -8.05 -4.61
N SER A 224 38.17 -7.23 -5.41
CA SER A 224 38.76 -7.68 -6.68
C SER A 224 39.91 -6.78 -7.12
N ALA A 225 40.88 -7.32 -7.85
CA ALA A 225 42.00 -6.57 -8.42
C ALA A 225 42.30 -6.98 -9.87
N PRO A 226 41.38 -6.67 -10.80
CA PRO A 226 41.55 -6.99 -12.21
C PRO A 226 42.67 -6.17 -12.87
N SER A 227 43.31 -6.76 -13.87
CA SER A 227 44.18 -6.05 -14.80
C SER A 227 43.36 -5.37 -15.89
N VAL A 228 43.70 -4.12 -16.24
CA VAL A 228 43.02 -3.40 -17.31
C VAL A 228 43.59 -3.84 -18.66
N SER A 229 42.77 -4.50 -19.50
CA SER A 229 43.19 -4.99 -20.82
C SER A 229 42.82 -4.06 -21.98
N ALA A 230 41.86 -3.16 -21.78
CA ALA A 230 41.39 -2.19 -22.77
C ALA A 230 40.84 -0.95 -22.07
N VAL A 231 40.92 0.21 -22.74
CA VAL A 231 40.40 1.48 -22.22
C VAL A 231 38.88 1.43 -22.24
N ILE A 232 38.27 1.57 -21.07
CA ILE A 232 36.82 1.49 -20.91
C ILE A 232 36.26 2.91 -21.08
N SER A 233 35.56 3.14 -22.19
CA SER A 233 35.02 4.45 -22.56
C SER A 233 33.51 4.47 -22.72
N ASP A 234 32.85 3.32 -22.61
CA ASP A 234 31.40 3.15 -22.68
C ASP A 234 30.71 3.37 -21.34
N GLY A 235 31.45 3.31 -20.22
CA GLY A 235 30.94 3.50 -18.86
C GLY A 235 30.39 2.22 -18.24
N SER A 236 30.71 1.05 -18.82
CA SER A 236 30.32 -0.26 -18.29
C SER A 236 31.54 -0.98 -17.72
N ALA A 237 31.48 -1.38 -16.45
CA ALA A 237 32.52 -2.18 -15.80
C ALA A 237 31.97 -3.53 -15.34
N SER A 238 32.82 -4.55 -15.24
CA SER A 238 32.43 -5.86 -14.71
C SER A 238 33.34 -6.28 -13.56
N ILE A 239 32.73 -6.74 -12.46
CA ILE A 239 33.43 -7.37 -11.35
C ILE A 239 33.33 -8.87 -11.55
N SER A 240 34.48 -9.50 -11.79
CA SER A 240 34.62 -10.95 -11.85
C SER A 240 35.10 -11.51 -10.51
N GLY A 241 34.57 -12.67 -10.13
CA GLY A 241 34.87 -13.38 -8.89
C GLY A 241 34.51 -14.87 -8.99
N ASN A 242 34.76 -15.65 -7.94
CA ASN A 242 34.50 -17.09 -7.93
C ASN A 242 33.02 -17.42 -7.62
N TYR A 243 32.10 -16.77 -8.32
CA TYR A 243 30.65 -16.93 -8.13
C TYR A 243 30.12 -18.05 -9.04
N SER A 244 30.07 -19.27 -8.52
CA SER A 244 29.60 -20.45 -9.27
C SER A 244 28.49 -21.20 -8.51
N GLY A 245 27.48 -21.68 -9.25
CA GLY A 245 26.33 -22.40 -8.67
C GLY A 245 25.30 -21.50 -7.98
N ASP A 246 24.29 -22.10 -7.34
CA ASP A 246 23.17 -21.35 -6.72
C ASP A 246 23.62 -20.47 -5.54
N GLU A 247 24.62 -20.91 -4.76
CA GLU A 247 25.24 -20.13 -3.69
C GLU A 247 26.02 -18.93 -4.26
N GLY A 248 26.77 -19.13 -5.35
CA GLY A 248 27.49 -18.05 -6.02
C GLY A 248 26.58 -16.96 -6.61
N TYR A 249 25.36 -17.31 -7.06
CA TYR A 249 24.38 -16.31 -7.46
C TYR A 249 23.89 -15.46 -6.27
N ALA A 250 23.64 -16.09 -5.12
CA ALA A 250 23.20 -15.38 -3.92
C ALA A 250 24.27 -14.39 -3.43
N ASP A 251 25.54 -14.80 -3.41
CA ASP A 251 26.67 -13.94 -3.00
C ASP A 251 26.90 -12.79 -3.99
N ALA A 252 26.90 -13.08 -5.30
CA ALA A 252 27.01 -12.05 -6.33
C ALA A 252 25.84 -11.05 -6.28
N LYS A 253 24.63 -11.54 -5.98
CA LYS A 253 23.44 -10.71 -5.81
C LYS A 253 23.55 -9.85 -4.56
N LYS A 254 23.99 -10.41 -3.43
CA LYS A 254 24.21 -9.66 -2.18
C LYS A 254 25.20 -8.51 -2.38
N LEU A 255 26.32 -8.77 -3.04
CA LEU A 255 27.31 -7.74 -3.36
C LEU A 255 26.77 -6.68 -4.35
N ALA A 256 26.02 -7.09 -5.38
CA ALA A 256 25.41 -6.15 -6.31
C ALA A 256 24.36 -5.26 -5.63
N ASP A 257 23.54 -5.82 -4.75
CA ASP A 257 22.52 -5.10 -3.98
C ASP A 257 23.15 -4.12 -2.98
N LEU A 258 24.31 -4.45 -2.40
CA LEU A 258 25.11 -3.54 -1.56
C LEU A 258 25.68 -2.36 -2.38
N ILE A 259 26.27 -2.64 -3.54
CA ILE A 259 26.82 -1.59 -4.43
C ILE A 259 25.71 -0.66 -4.93
N LYS A 260 24.56 -1.23 -5.29
CA LYS A 260 23.38 -0.48 -5.73
C LYS A 260 22.80 0.40 -4.63
N GLY A 261 22.95 0.02 -3.36
CA GLY A 261 22.56 0.82 -2.21
C GLY A 261 23.33 2.14 -2.07
N GLY A 262 24.52 2.23 -2.66
CA GLY A 262 25.40 3.41 -2.58
C GLY A 262 26.37 3.38 -1.40
N ALA A 263 27.44 4.17 -1.51
CA ALA A 263 28.45 4.35 -0.47
C ALA A 263 28.05 5.48 0.47
N LEU A 264 28.07 5.23 1.79
CA LEU A 264 27.76 6.25 2.80
C LEU A 264 28.75 7.42 2.71
N PRO A 265 28.29 8.67 2.92
CA PRO A 265 29.14 9.86 2.85
C PRO A 265 30.21 9.90 3.94
N PHE A 266 29.96 9.25 5.08
CA PHE A 266 30.90 9.05 6.16
C PHE A 266 30.61 7.71 6.85
N LYS A 267 31.56 7.23 7.66
CA LYS A 267 31.39 5.99 8.42
C LYS A 267 30.27 6.13 9.43
N LEU A 268 29.41 5.13 9.54
CA LEU A 268 28.35 5.09 10.56
C LEU A 268 28.71 4.06 11.63
N GLU A 269 28.61 4.48 12.89
CA GLU A 269 28.73 3.62 14.05
C GLU A 269 27.40 3.59 14.81
N ILE A 270 27.10 2.44 15.40
CA ILE A 270 25.89 2.24 16.19
C ILE A 270 26.09 2.99 17.51
N LYS A 271 25.36 4.09 17.69
CA LYS A 271 25.31 4.85 18.95
C LYS A 271 24.33 4.24 19.94
N ASN A 272 23.19 3.76 19.43
CA ASN A 272 22.17 3.11 20.25
C ASN A 272 21.50 1.98 19.47
N LEU A 273 21.14 0.91 20.17
CA LEU A 273 20.43 -0.24 19.63
C LEU A 273 19.36 -0.69 20.62
N SER A 274 18.10 -0.58 20.21
CA SER A 274 16.95 -0.98 21.01
C SER A 274 15.99 -1.82 20.18
N THR A 275 15.15 -2.60 20.85
CA THR A 275 14.13 -3.44 20.21
C THR A 275 12.76 -2.82 20.39
N ILE A 276 11.99 -2.76 19.30
CA ILE A 276 10.59 -2.35 19.30
C ILE A 276 9.77 -3.58 19.64
N SER A 277 9.11 -3.60 20.78
CA SER A 277 8.37 -4.78 21.21
C SER A 277 7.03 -4.94 20.48
N PRO A 278 6.66 -6.17 20.11
CA PRO A 278 5.40 -6.47 19.43
C PRO A 278 4.15 -6.45 20.34
N ILE A 279 4.16 -5.76 21.48
CA ILE A 279 3.23 -5.99 22.61
C ILE A 279 1.74 -5.90 22.20
N LEU A 280 1.38 -5.05 21.24
CA LEU A 280 0.03 -5.02 20.65
C LEU A 280 -0.09 -5.74 19.29
N GLY A 281 1.01 -5.99 18.59
CA GLY A 281 1.04 -6.39 17.18
C GLY A 281 0.58 -7.82 16.91
N THR A 282 0.95 -8.78 17.77
CA THR A 282 0.52 -10.18 17.61
C THR A 282 -0.97 -10.37 17.91
N GLY A 283 -1.46 -9.73 18.98
CA GLY A 283 -2.89 -9.68 19.29
C GLY A 283 -3.70 -8.97 18.21
N ALA A 284 -3.18 -7.85 17.68
CA ALA A 284 -3.78 -7.12 16.56
C ALA A 284 -3.84 -7.96 15.28
N ARG A 285 -2.77 -8.70 14.94
CA ARG A 285 -2.74 -9.62 13.79
C ARG A 285 -3.81 -10.69 13.91
N ASP A 286 -3.92 -11.32 15.07
CA ASP A 286 -4.89 -12.39 15.30
C ASP A 286 -6.33 -11.85 15.29
N ALA A 287 -6.55 -10.67 15.89
CA ALA A 287 -7.84 -9.96 15.81
C ALA A 287 -8.24 -9.64 14.37
N MET A 288 -7.31 -9.12 13.57
CA MET A 288 -7.52 -8.81 12.17
C MET A 288 -7.76 -10.08 11.32
N GLY A 289 -7.05 -11.17 11.62
CA GLY A 289 -7.28 -12.47 10.99
C GLY A 289 -8.70 -13.00 11.25
N ILE A 290 -9.14 -12.96 12.52
CA ILE A 290 -10.50 -13.35 12.92
C ILE A 290 -11.54 -12.44 12.26
N ALA A 291 -11.31 -11.11 12.27
CA ALA A 291 -12.19 -10.15 11.62
C ALA A 291 -12.33 -10.41 10.13
N GLY A 292 -11.24 -10.73 9.44
CA GLY A 292 -11.23 -11.09 8.02
C GLY A 292 -12.06 -12.35 7.73
N VAL A 293 -11.93 -13.39 8.56
CA VAL A 293 -12.73 -14.63 8.43
C VAL A 293 -14.22 -14.35 8.67
N ILE A 294 -14.56 -13.59 9.71
CA ILE A 294 -15.95 -13.21 10.00
C ILE A 294 -16.54 -12.39 8.84
N ALA A 295 -15.80 -11.39 8.35
CA ALA A 295 -16.21 -10.57 7.21
C ALA A 295 -16.47 -11.43 5.97
N PHE A 296 -15.56 -12.37 5.66
CA PHE A 296 -15.72 -13.30 4.55
C PHE A 296 -16.99 -14.16 4.70
N ILE A 297 -17.23 -14.75 5.87
CA ILE A 297 -18.39 -15.62 6.11
C ILE A 297 -19.69 -14.83 5.96
N VAL A 298 -19.77 -13.63 6.56
CA VAL A 298 -20.97 -12.79 6.49
C VAL A 298 -21.26 -12.37 5.04
N ILE A 299 -20.24 -11.91 4.31
CA ILE A 299 -20.37 -11.56 2.89
C ILE A 299 -20.74 -12.78 2.05
N ALA A 300 -20.14 -13.94 2.31
CA ALA A 300 -20.43 -15.18 1.59
C ALA A 300 -21.88 -15.62 1.78
N ILE A 301 -22.38 -15.61 3.01
CA ILE A 301 -23.79 -15.92 3.32
C ILE A 301 -24.70 -14.93 2.58
N PHE A 302 -24.42 -13.63 2.69
CA PHE A 302 -25.20 -12.60 2.00
C PHE A 302 -25.24 -12.84 0.49
N MET A 303 -24.10 -13.11 -0.14
CA MET A 303 -24.00 -13.36 -1.58
C MET A 303 -24.80 -14.60 -1.99
N VAL A 304 -24.66 -15.72 -1.28
CA VAL A 304 -25.38 -16.96 -1.58
C VAL A 304 -26.89 -16.78 -1.40
N VAL A 305 -27.33 -16.08 -0.35
CA VAL A 305 -28.77 -15.87 -0.08
C VAL A 305 -29.38 -14.92 -1.10
N TYR A 306 -28.74 -13.78 -1.38
CA TYR A 306 -29.29 -12.75 -2.26
C TYR A 306 -29.16 -13.12 -3.74
N TYR A 307 -27.97 -13.56 -4.17
CA TYR A 307 -27.64 -13.86 -5.57
C TYR A 307 -27.74 -15.33 -5.95
N ARG A 308 -28.00 -16.24 -5.00
CA ARG A 308 -28.24 -17.68 -5.27
C ARG A 308 -27.04 -18.31 -6.00
N LEU A 309 -27.25 -18.83 -7.21
CA LEU A 309 -26.22 -19.58 -7.94
C LEU A 309 -25.06 -18.67 -8.40
N PRO A 310 -25.29 -17.49 -9.02
CA PRO A 310 -24.25 -16.48 -9.21
C PRO A 310 -23.52 -16.11 -7.92
N GLY A 311 -24.23 -16.01 -6.80
CA GLY A 311 -23.65 -15.72 -5.49
C GLY A 311 -22.70 -16.79 -5.00
N PHE A 312 -23.10 -18.07 -5.11
CA PHE A 312 -22.24 -19.20 -4.77
C PHE A 312 -20.95 -19.24 -5.60
N VAL A 313 -21.05 -19.01 -6.92
CA VAL A 313 -19.87 -18.92 -7.79
C VAL A 313 -18.98 -17.74 -7.40
N ALA A 314 -19.58 -16.60 -7.04
CA ALA A 314 -18.86 -15.41 -6.59
C ALA A 314 -18.05 -15.68 -5.32
N VAL A 315 -18.57 -16.48 -4.38
CA VAL A 315 -17.83 -16.85 -3.15
C VAL A 315 -16.59 -17.68 -3.47
N ILE A 316 -16.67 -18.63 -4.42
CA ILE A 316 -15.50 -19.40 -4.87
C ILE A 316 -14.48 -18.47 -5.53
N ALA A 317 -14.93 -17.57 -6.41
CA ALA A 317 -14.07 -16.59 -7.06
C ALA A 317 -13.38 -15.66 -6.04
N LEU A 318 -14.11 -15.25 -4.99
CA LEU A 318 -13.61 -14.38 -3.93
C LEU A 318 -12.62 -15.11 -3.01
N ALA A 319 -12.80 -16.41 -2.75
CA ALA A 319 -11.76 -17.23 -2.11
C ALA A 319 -10.48 -17.30 -2.97
N GLY A 320 -10.63 -17.45 -4.30
CA GLY A 320 -9.51 -17.39 -5.24
C GLY A 320 -8.82 -16.02 -5.26
N GLN A 321 -9.57 -14.93 -5.10
CA GLN A 321 -9.02 -13.59 -4.99
C GLN A 321 -8.14 -13.48 -3.74
N ILE A 322 -8.66 -13.86 -2.57
CA ILE A 322 -7.91 -13.85 -1.30
C ILE A 322 -6.65 -14.72 -1.41
N ALA A 323 -6.77 -15.91 -2.01
CA ALA A 323 -5.64 -16.80 -2.26
C ALA A 323 -4.55 -16.13 -3.11
N GLY A 324 -4.95 -15.37 -4.14
CA GLY A 324 -4.03 -14.61 -4.99
C GLY A 324 -3.35 -13.46 -4.27
N MET A 325 -4.05 -12.84 -3.31
CA MET A 325 -3.46 -11.81 -2.45
C MET A 325 -2.40 -12.40 -1.52
N PHE A 326 -2.68 -13.53 -0.87
CA PHE A 326 -1.68 -14.24 -0.06
C PHE A 326 -0.48 -14.70 -0.88
N ALA A 327 -0.72 -15.26 -2.07
CA ALA A 327 0.35 -15.66 -2.97
C ALA A 327 1.28 -14.48 -3.35
N ALA A 328 0.73 -13.29 -3.58
CA ALA A 328 1.53 -12.12 -3.90
C ALA A 328 2.35 -11.61 -2.71
N CYS A 329 1.82 -11.68 -1.48
CA CYS A 329 2.50 -11.19 -0.28
C CYS A 329 3.60 -12.15 0.21
N THR A 330 3.45 -13.44 -0.03
CA THR A 330 4.35 -14.50 0.48
C THR A 330 5.55 -14.77 -0.42
N GLY A 331 5.57 -14.25 -1.65
CA GLY A 331 6.59 -14.60 -2.65
C GLY A 331 6.29 -15.92 -3.39
N PHE A 332 5.08 -16.46 -3.29
CA PHE A 332 4.62 -17.69 -3.93
C PHE A 332 4.97 -17.79 -5.42
N PHE A 333 4.95 -16.66 -6.14
CA PHE A 333 5.15 -16.65 -7.58
C PHE A 333 6.62 -16.69 -8.01
N GLY A 334 7.58 -16.63 -7.08
CA GLY A 334 9.02 -16.73 -7.35
C GLY A 334 9.66 -15.55 -8.10
N PHE A 335 8.86 -14.68 -8.75
CA PHE A 335 9.34 -13.48 -9.43
C PHE A 335 9.49 -12.26 -8.50
N ASN A 336 8.82 -12.28 -7.35
CA ASN A 336 8.91 -11.25 -6.31
C ASN A 336 9.19 -11.92 -4.96
N ALA A 337 10.04 -11.30 -4.15
CA ALA A 337 10.26 -11.70 -2.77
C ALA A 337 9.04 -11.35 -1.89
N SER A 338 8.96 -11.92 -0.67
CA SER A 338 7.83 -11.67 0.25
C SER A 338 7.72 -10.18 0.57
N SER A 339 6.56 -9.58 0.32
CA SER A 339 6.31 -8.18 0.66
C SER A 339 5.93 -8.04 2.12
N THR A 340 6.42 -6.99 2.77
CA THR A 340 6.08 -6.73 4.17
C THR A 340 4.60 -6.40 4.35
N LEU A 341 3.94 -7.09 5.26
CA LEU A 341 2.52 -6.93 5.58
C LEU A 341 2.34 -6.27 6.93
N THR A 342 1.81 -5.04 6.93
CA THR A 342 1.45 -4.26 8.13
C THR A 342 -0.02 -4.47 8.51
N ILE A 343 -0.46 -3.97 9.67
CA ILE A 343 -1.86 -4.00 10.12
C ILE A 343 -2.78 -3.29 9.11
N PRO A 344 -2.49 -2.06 8.63
CA PRO A 344 -3.22 -1.48 7.51
C PRO A 344 -3.15 -2.33 6.25
N GLY A 345 -2.01 -2.94 5.92
CA GLY A 345 -1.91 -3.93 4.84
C GLY A 345 -2.95 -5.06 4.97
N ILE A 346 -3.10 -5.67 6.15
CA ILE A 346 -4.16 -6.67 6.41
C ILE A 346 -5.55 -6.05 6.23
N ALA A 347 -5.77 -4.82 6.69
CA ALA A 347 -7.03 -4.10 6.47
C ALA A 347 -7.32 -3.90 4.97
N GLY A 348 -6.29 -3.67 4.15
CA GLY A 348 -6.37 -3.64 2.68
C GLY A 348 -6.82 -4.98 2.09
N ILE A 349 -6.39 -6.10 2.65
CA ILE A 349 -6.90 -7.44 2.29
C ILE A 349 -8.39 -7.55 2.62
N ILE A 350 -8.79 -7.21 3.85
CA ILE A 350 -10.19 -7.30 4.31
C ILE A 350 -11.10 -6.36 3.50
N LEU A 351 -10.65 -5.14 3.21
CA LEU A 351 -11.34 -4.19 2.34
C LEU A 351 -11.50 -4.76 0.92
N SER A 352 -10.46 -5.39 0.40
CA SER A 352 -10.51 -6.06 -0.91
C SER A 352 -11.51 -7.21 -0.94
N VAL A 353 -11.80 -7.88 0.17
CA VAL A 353 -12.91 -8.85 0.28
C VAL A 353 -14.25 -8.14 0.07
N GLY A 354 -14.46 -7.02 0.77
CA GLY A 354 -15.66 -6.20 0.64
C GLY A 354 -15.87 -5.64 -0.77
N MET A 355 -14.80 -5.20 -1.43
CA MET A 355 -14.83 -4.68 -2.81
C MET A 355 -14.82 -5.79 -3.86
N GLY A 356 -14.32 -6.98 -3.53
CA GLY A 356 -14.19 -8.15 -4.40
C GLY A 356 -15.52 -8.71 -4.91
N VAL A 357 -16.61 -8.36 -4.22
CA VAL A 357 -17.96 -8.70 -4.68
C VAL A 357 -18.47 -7.79 -5.79
N ASP A 358 -17.93 -6.58 -5.98
CA ASP A 358 -18.51 -5.57 -6.88
C ASP A 358 -18.63 -6.06 -8.34
N GLY A 359 -17.58 -6.70 -8.88
CA GLY A 359 -17.59 -7.24 -10.24
C GLY A 359 -18.59 -8.40 -10.42
N ASN A 360 -18.72 -9.23 -9.39
CA ASN A 360 -19.64 -10.36 -9.37
C ASN A 360 -21.10 -9.89 -9.24
N VAL A 361 -21.35 -8.92 -8.35
CA VAL A 361 -22.65 -8.26 -8.14
C VAL A 361 -23.12 -7.57 -9.42
N LEU A 362 -22.25 -6.80 -10.08
CA LEU A 362 -22.57 -6.15 -11.36
C LEU A 362 -22.98 -7.15 -12.44
N SER A 363 -22.20 -8.22 -12.60
CA SER A 363 -22.50 -9.27 -13.56
C SER A 363 -23.83 -9.95 -13.24
N ALA A 364 -24.09 -10.26 -11.97
CA ALA A 364 -25.32 -10.91 -11.52
C ALA A 364 -26.55 -10.01 -11.71
N GLU A 365 -26.47 -8.72 -11.35
CA GLU A 365 -27.56 -7.77 -11.61
C GLU A 365 -27.82 -7.61 -13.10
N ARG A 366 -26.78 -7.56 -13.94
CA ARG A 366 -26.99 -7.46 -15.40
C ARG A 366 -27.62 -8.71 -15.99
N ILE A 367 -27.24 -9.90 -15.52
CA ILE A 367 -27.91 -11.15 -15.90
C ILE A 367 -29.38 -11.11 -15.49
N ARG A 368 -29.67 -10.63 -14.27
CA ARG A 368 -31.04 -10.47 -13.75
C ARG A 368 -31.86 -9.49 -14.57
N GLU A 369 -31.28 -8.37 -15.00
CA GLU A 369 -31.91 -7.40 -15.91
C GLU A 369 -32.27 -8.04 -17.26
N GLU A 370 -31.34 -8.76 -17.89
CA GLU A 370 -31.56 -9.39 -19.19
C GLU A 370 -32.62 -10.52 -19.11
N LEU A 371 -32.66 -11.26 -18.00
CA LEU A 371 -33.71 -12.25 -17.74
C LEU A 371 -35.09 -11.60 -17.55
N LYS A 372 -35.17 -10.48 -16.83
CA LYS A 372 -36.41 -9.70 -16.70
C LYS A 372 -36.87 -9.14 -18.04
N ALA A 373 -35.95 -8.84 -18.95
CA ALA A 373 -36.24 -8.44 -20.32
C ALA A 373 -36.67 -9.61 -21.23
N GLY A 374 -36.79 -10.84 -20.70
CA GLY A 374 -37.28 -12.01 -21.42
C GLY A 374 -36.22 -12.73 -22.27
N ARG A 375 -34.93 -12.47 -22.07
CA ARG A 375 -33.86 -13.21 -22.76
C ARG A 375 -33.71 -14.62 -22.20
N THR A 376 -33.24 -15.55 -23.02
CA THR A 376 -32.87 -16.90 -22.57
C THR A 376 -31.71 -16.85 -21.59
N ILE A 377 -31.55 -17.88 -20.74
CA ILE A 377 -30.45 -17.96 -19.75
C ILE A 377 -29.09 -17.79 -20.42
N ASP A 378 -28.85 -18.49 -21.53
CA ASP A 378 -27.57 -18.45 -22.25
C ASP A 378 -27.33 -17.06 -22.88
N GLY A 379 -28.38 -16.41 -23.38
CA GLY A 379 -28.32 -15.04 -23.90
C GLY A 379 -28.08 -14.01 -22.80
N ALA A 380 -28.73 -14.17 -21.64
CA ALA A 380 -28.60 -13.30 -20.49
C ALA A 380 -27.21 -13.39 -19.86
N ILE A 381 -26.64 -14.59 -19.72
CA ILE A 381 -25.27 -14.80 -19.24
C ILE A 381 -24.27 -14.13 -20.19
N LYS A 382 -24.39 -14.38 -21.50
CA LYS A 382 -23.49 -13.80 -22.50
C LYS A 382 -23.54 -12.27 -22.51
N ASN A 383 -24.74 -11.69 -22.55
CA ASN A 383 -24.92 -10.24 -22.56
C ASN A 383 -24.51 -9.61 -21.22
N GLY A 384 -24.80 -10.28 -20.11
CA GLY A 384 -24.46 -9.85 -18.76
C GLY A 384 -22.96 -9.63 -18.59
N PHE A 385 -22.16 -10.65 -18.91
CA PHE A 385 -20.70 -10.52 -18.84
C PHE A 385 -20.12 -9.60 -19.91
N GLN A 386 -20.66 -9.57 -21.14
CA GLN A 386 -20.12 -8.73 -22.20
C GLN A 386 -20.33 -7.23 -21.93
N ARG A 387 -21.50 -6.84 -21.41
CA ARG A 387 -21.79 -5.44 -21.06
C ARG A 387 -21.23 -5.07 -19.68
N GLY A 388 -21.23 -6.00 -18.74
CA GLY A 388 -20.64 -5.80 -17.41
C GLY A 388 -19.14 -5.54 -17.47
N PHE A 389 -18.41 -6.21 -18.37
CA PHE A 389 -16.94 -6.13 -18.44
C PHE A 389 -16.38 -4.70 -18.52
N THR A 390 -16.96 -3.83 -19.35
CA THR A 390 -16.45 -2.45 -19.49
C THR A 390 -16.66 -1.63 -18.23
N ALA A 391 -17.78 -1.84 -17.53
CA ALA A 391 -18.07 -1.16 -16.28
C ALA A 391 -17.20 -1.69 -15.14
N ILE A 392 -16.90 -3.00 -15.09
CA ILE A 392 -15.97 -3.60 -14.11
C ILE A 392 -14.54 -3.08 -14.33
N LEU A 393 -14.11 -3.00 -15.59
CA LEU A 393 -12.78 -2.47 -15.92
C LEU A 393 -12.65 -1.01 -15.47
N ASP A 394 -13.66 -0.18 -15.76
CA ASP A 394 -13.64 1.24 -15.39
C ASP A 394 -13.63 1.45 -13.87
N SER A 395 -14.44 0.69 -13.12
CA SER A 395 -14.49 0.78 -11.65
C SER A 395 -13.19 0.35 -11.00
N ASN A 396 -12.53 -0.69 -11.53
CA ASN A 396 -11.30 -1.21 -10.96
C ASN A 396 -10.07 -0.36 -11.35
N LEU A 397 -10.10 0.27 -12.54
CA LEU A 397 -8.98 1.07 -13.02
C LEU A 397 -8.69 2.29 -12.14
N THR A 398 -9.72 2.94 -11.57
CA THR A 398 -9.49 4.06 -10.65
C THR A 398 -8.82 3.62 -9.35
N VAL A 399 -9.20 2.45 -8.83
CA VAL A 399 -8.58 1.89 -7.63
C VAL A 399 -7.12 1.49 -7.92
N ILE A 400 -6.84 0.94 -9.10
CA ILE A 400 -5.47 0.67 -9.56
C ILE A 400 -4.65 1.97 -9.62
N ILE A 401 -5.20 3.04 -10.19
CA ILE A 401 -4.50 4.35 -10.26
C ILE A 401 -4.13 4.83 -8.85
N VAL A 402 -5.08 4.79 -7.90
CA VAL A 402 -4.83 5.22 -6.52
C VAL A 402 -3.81 4.32 -5.82
N ALA A 403 -3.94 2.99 -5.95
CA ALA A 403 -3.02 2.04 -5.34
C ALA A 403 -1.58 2.18 -5.87
N VAL A 404 -1.43 2.42 -7.18
CA VAL A 404 -0.12 2.70 -7.79
C VAL A 404 0.44 4.03 -7.28
N ILE A 405 -0.36 5.09 -7.16
CA ILE A 405 0.10 6.37 -6.61
C ILE A 405 0.58 6.19 -5.17
N LEU A 406 -0.13 5.41 -4.35
CA LEU A 406 0.32 5.11 -2.99
C LEU A 406 1.68 4.42 -2.97
N MET A 407 1.85 3.40 -3.79
CA MET A 407 3.13 2.70 -3.89
C MET A 407 4.25 3.56 -4.49
N LEU A 408 3.90 4.51 -5.38
CA LEU A 408 4.89 5.39 -6.01
C LEU A 408 5.34 6.51 -5.08
N VAL A 409 4.40 7.16 -4.38
CA VAL A 409 4.69 8.31 -3.51
C VAL A 409 5.32 7.87 -2.19
N PHE A 410 4.90 6.73 -1.63
CA PHE A 410 5.44 6.17 -0.39
C PHE A 410 6.43 5.02 -0.66
N GLY A 411 6.94 4.93 -1.88
CA GLY A 411 8.04 4.05 -2.27
C GLY A 411 9.24 4.85 -2.73
N THR A 412 10.33 4.19 -3.13
CA THR A 412 11.63 4.83 -3.43
C THR A 412 11.66 5.74 -4.64
N TRP A 413 10.59 5.83 -5.43
CA TRP A 413 10.58 6.59 -6.68
C TRP A 413 10.31 8.10 -6.51
N PHE A 414 9.71 8.53 -5.39
CA PHE A 414 9.30 9.94 -5.19
C PHE A 414 9.82 10.55 -3.87
N GLY A 415 11.08 10.29 -3.52
CA GLY A 415 11.79 11.00 -2.45
C GLY A 415 11.65 10.41 -1.05
N ALA A 416 12.27 11.10 -0.08
CA ALA A 416 12.69 10.65 1.26
C ALA A 416 11.57 10.34 2.30
N SER A 417 10.38 9.93 1.86
CA SER A 417 9.22 9.65 2.73
C SER A 417 8.68 8.24 2.48
N THR A 418 9.39 7.22 2.96
CA THR A 418 8.93 5.83 2.87
C THR A 418 8.19 5.45 4.14
N ASP A 419 6.86 5.65 4.18
CA ASP A 419 6.03 5.06 5.22
C ASP A 419 5.56 3.68 4.74
N GLY A 420 6.21 2.64 5.26
CA GLY A 420 5.95 1.24 4.95
C GLY A 420 4.50 0.81 5.15
N THR A 421 3.81 1.48 6.07
CA THR A 421 2.40 1.22 6.39
C THR A 421 1.50 1.54 5.20
N ILE A 422 1.68 2.73 4.60
CA ILE A 422 0.87 3.20 3.47
C ILE A 422 1.26 2.43 2.20
N TYR A 423 2.55 2.11 2.03
CA TYR A 423 3.02 1.27 0.92
C TYR A 423 2.38 -0.12 0.95
N SER A 424 2.42 -0.81 2.11
CA SER A 424 1.83 -2.15 2.28
C SER A 424 0.32 -2.15 2.03
N PHE A 425 -0.38 -1.12 2.50
CA PHE A 425 -1.79 -0.91 2.19
C PHE A 425 -2.04 -0.73 0.68
N GLY A 426 -1.25 0.12 0.00
CA GLY A 426 -1.32 0.32 -1.44
C GLY A 426 -1.07 -0.96 -2.24
N PHE A 427 -0.06 -1.74 -1.84
CA PHE A 427 0.28 -3.02 -2.48
C PHE A 427 -0.85 -4.04 -2.35
N THR A 428 -1.38 -4.24 -1.14
CA THR A 428 -2.50 -5.18 -0.92
C THR A 428 -3.76 -4.75 -1.66
N LEU A 429 -4.05 -3.44 -1.73
CA LEU A 429 -5.16 -2.91 -2.52
C LEU A 429 -4.96 -3.16 -4.03
N LEU A 430 -3.76 -2.91 -4.57
CA LEU A 430 -3.44 -3.14 -5.98
C LEU A 430 -3.63 -4.61 -6.38
N VAL A 431 -3.01 -5.51 -5.61
CA VAL A 431 -3.10 -6.96 -5.84
C VAL A 431 -4.55 -7.43 -5.70
N GLY A 432 -5.27 -6.94 -4.69
CA GLY A 432 -6.67 -7.27 -4.47
C GLY A 432 -7.56 -6.93 -5.66
N VAL A 433 -7.38 -5.74 -6.26
CA VAL A 433 -8.15 -5.31 -7.43
C VAL A 433 -7.79 -6.10 -8.69
N ILE A 434 -6.50 -6.41 -8.90
CA ILE A 434 -6.05 -7.25 -10.04
C ILE A 434 -6.63 -8.66 -9.92
N MET A 435 -6.52 -9.27 -8.73
CA MET A 435 -7.05 -10.61 -8.48
C MET A 435 -8.57 -10.64 -8.56
N ASN A 436 -9.26 -9.61 -8.06
CA ASN A 436 -10.69 -9.44 -8.22
C ASN A 436 -11.06 -9.38 -9.71
N PHE A 437 -10.35 -8.58 -10.51
CA PHE A 437 -10.62 -8.48 -11.95
C PHE A 437 -10.49 -9.84 -12.64
N ILE A 438 -9.43 -10.60 -12.37
CA ILE A 438 -9.22 -11.95 -12.93
C ILE A 438 -10.35 -12.90 -12.48
N MET A 439 -10.64 -12.95 -11.18
CA MET A 439 -11.61 -13.88 -10.63
C MET A 439 -13.05 -13.54 -11.04
N ALA A 440 -13.45 -12.27 -10.95
CA ALA A 440 -14.81 -11.81 -11.26
C ALA A 440 -15.10 -11.77 -12.77
N CYS A 441 -14.15 -11.34 -13.62
CA CYS A 441 -14.40 -11.26 -15.07
C CYS A 441 -14.18 -12.58 -15.80
N TRP A 442 -13.15 -13.35 -15.41
CA TRP A 442 -12.76 -14.57 -16.12
C TRP A 442 -13.29 -15.83 -15.43
N ALA A 443 -12.92 -16.06 -14.17
CA ALA A 443 -13.27 -17.31 -13.47
C ALA A 443 -14.79 -17.44 -13.25
N THR A 444 -15.46 -16.40 -12.73
CA THR A 444 -16.92 -16.39 -12.54
C THR A 444 -17.66 -16.61 -13.85
N ARG A 445 -17.21 -15.99 -14.95
CA ARG A 445 -17.83 -16.18 -16.27
C ARG A 445 -17.75 -17.63 -16.72
N LEU A 446 -16.58 -18.25 -16.62
CA LEU A 446 -16.38 -19.65 -17.02
C LEU A 446 -17.23 -20.59 -16.16
N MET A 447 -17.22 -20.39 -14.84
CA MET A 447 -17.97 -21.21 -13.89
C MET A 447 -19.49 -21.08 -14.10
N VAL A 448 -20.04 -19.86 -14.18
CA VAL A 448 -21.47 -19.61 -14.39
C VAL A 448 -21.95 -20.19 -15.73
N THR A 449 -21.17 -20.00 -16.80
CA THR A 449 -21.51 -20.51 -18.15
C THR A 449 -21.41 -22.03 -18.22
N SER A 450 -20.49 -22.65 -17.48
CA SER A 450 -20.38 -24.11 -17.42
C SER A 450 -21.55 -24.72 -16.63
N LEU A 451 -21.91 -24.11 -15.49
CA LEU A 451 -23.04 -24.56 -14.66
C LEU A 451 -24.38 -24.48 -15.40
N SER A 452 -24.61 -23.44 -16.21
CA SER A 452 -25.88 -23.28 -16.95
C SER A 452 -26.16 -24.41 -17.97
N GLN A 453 -25.14 -25.19 -18.33
CA GLN A 453 -25.27 -26.33 -19.25
C GLN A 453 -25.86 -27.58 -18.59
N PHE A 454 -25.86 -27.66 -17.26
CA PHE A 454 -26.46 -28.78 -16.54
C PHE A 454 -27.96 -28.55 -16.35
N LYS A 455 -28.77 -29.58 -16.62
CA LYS A 455 -30.24 -29.50 -16.52
C LYS A 455 -30.72 -29.05 -15.14
N VAL A 456 -30.01 -29.46 -14.08
CA VAL A 456 -30.34 -29.12 -12.68
C VAL A 456 -30.24 -27.61 -12.43
N PHE A 457 -29.23 -26.96 -13.02
CA PHE A 457 -28.93 -25.54 -12.85
C PHE A 457 -29.63 -24.62 -13.85
N ARG A 458 -30.33 -25.16 -14.86
CA ARG A 458 -31.02 -24.39 -15.91
C ARG A 458 -32.42 -23.91 -15.50
N LYS A 459 -32.56 -23.30 -14.33
CA LYS A 459 -33.83 -22.67 -13.89
C LYS A 459 -33.65 -21.15 -13.73
N PRO A 460 -34.51 -20.31 -14.33
CA PRO A 460 -34.36 -18.85 -14.29
C PRO A 460 -34.28 -18.25 -12.89
N TRP A 461 -34.98 -18.84 -11.92
CA TRP A 461 -34.96 -18.36 -10.54
C TRP A 461 -33.58 -18.47 -9.88
N MET A 462 -32.73 -19.42 -10.26
CA MET A 462 -31.37 -19.52 -9.70
C MET A 462 -30.47 -18.34 -10.12
N TYR A 463 -30.84 -17.64 -11.19
CA TYR A 463 -30.14 -16.47 -11.72
C TYR A 463 -30.89 -15.15 -11.44
N GLY A 464 -31.86 -15.17 -10.52
CA GLY A 464 -32.63 -13.98 -10.12
C GLY A 464 -33.86 -13.67 -10.98
N GLY A 465 -34.23 -14.53 -11.93
CA GLY A 465 -35.45 -14.44 -12.73
C GLY A 465 -36.70 -14.97 -12.03
N ALA A 466 -37.89 -14.79 -12.65
CA ALA A 466 -39.15 -15.32 -12.12
C ALA A 466 -39.22 -16.86 -12.22
N LYS A 467 -39.85 -17.54 -11.24
CA LYS A 467 -39.99 -19.01 -11.22
C LYS A 467 -40.73 -19.57 -12.43
N ASP A 468 -41.70 -18.84 -12.96
CA ASP A 468 -42.59 -19.28 -14.05
C ASP A 468 -42.25 -18.70 -15.43
N SER A 469 -41.07 -18.08 -15.58
CA SER A 469 -40.56 -17.72 -16.92
C SER A 469 -40.13 -18.98 -17.65
N THR A 470 -41.07 -19.68 -18.28
CA THR A 470 -40.76 -20.79 -19.21
C THR A 470 -39.78 -20.28 -20.27
N ALA A 471 -38.62 -20.94 -20.34
CA ALA A 471 -37.49 -20.62 -21.19
C ALA A 471 -37.75 -20.78 -22.71
N ASP A 472 -38.98 -21.12 -23.12
CA ASP A 472 -39.34 -21.48 -24.49
C ASP A 472 -40.20 -20.45 -25.24
N LYS A 473 -40.55 -19.31 -24.64
CA LYS A 473 -41.10 -18.20 -25.44
C LYS A 473 -39.95 -17.43 -26.07
N ILE A 474 -39.51 -17.88 -27.25
CA ILE A 474 -38.69 -17.07 -28.17
C ILE A 474 -39.47 -15.78 -28.42
N MET A 475 -39.13 -14.71 -27.70
CA MET A 475 -39.47 -13.38 -28.18
C MET A 475 -38.47 -13.04 -29.28
N ASP A 476 -39.02 -12.92 -30.49
CA ASP A 476 -38.38 -12.30 -31.65
C ASP A 476 -37.58 -11.06 -31.22
N GLY A 477 -36.33 -11.00 -31.66
CA GLY A 477 -35.35 -9.95 -31.32
C GLY A 477 -35.71 -8.55 -31.81
N SER A 478 -36.91 -8.37 -32.36
CA SER A 478 -37.44 -7.16 -32.99
C SER A 478 -38.20 -6.22 -32.06
N LYS A 479 -38.54 -6.62 -30.81
CA LYS A 479 -39.21 -5.69 -29.89
C LYS A 479 -38.23 -4.63 -29.40
N THR A 480 -38.47 -3.40 -29.84
CA THR A 480 -37.92 -2.19 -29.24
C THR A 480 -38.04 -2.31 -27.71
N PRO A 481 -36.97 -2.01 -26.93
CA PRO A 481 -37.07 -2.06 -25.48
C PRO A 481 -38.24 -1.18 -25.05
N ALA A 482 -39.19 -1.74 -24.31
CA ALA A 482 -40.24 -0.94 -23.69
C ALA A 482 -39.59 0.24 -22.94
N LEU A 483 -40.14 1.43 -23.09
CA LEU A 483 -39.68 2.59 -22.32
C LEU A 483 -39.81 2.22 -20.84
N PRO A 484 -38.73 2.30 -20.06
CA PRO A 484 -38.81 1.99 -18.64
C PRO A 484 -39.79 2.96 -17.98
N GLU A 485 -40.65 2.44 -17.10
CA GLU A 485 -41.55 3.29 -16.32
C GLU A 485 -40.74 4.33 -15.53
N LYS A 486 -41.25 5.57 -15.45
CA LYS A 486 -40.69 6.66 -14.64
C LYS A 486 -40.91 6.44 -13.13
N LYS A 487 -40.61 5.24 -12.64
CA LYS A 487 -40.86 4.81 -11.26
C LYS A 487 -39.54 4.76 -10.51
N GLY A 488 -39.37 5.59 -9.47
CA GLY A 488 -38.14 5.69 -8.71
C GLY A 488 -38.11 6.93 -7.81
N ILE A 489 -37.05 7.06 -7.01
CA ILE A 489 -36.82 8.22 -6.16
C ILE A 489 -36.31 9.38 -7.03
N ASP A 490 -36.87 10.57 -6.83
CA ASP A 490 -36.41 11.79 -7.50
C ASP A 490 -35.29 12.45 -6.68
N PHE A 491 -34.05 12.27 -7.14
CA PHE A 491 -32.85 12.84 -6.53
C PHE A 491 -32.57 14.24 -7.06
N VAL A 492 -32.83 14.49 -8.35
CA VAL A 492 -32.51 15.76 -9.00
C VAL A 492 -33.32 16.93 -8.43
N SER A 493 -34.61 16.76 -8.13
CA SER A 493 -35.39 17.85 -7.52
C SER A 493 -34.93 18.21 -6.11
N LYS A 494 -34.34 17.26 -5.38
CA LYS A 494 -33.88 17.41 -3.99
C LYS A 494 -32.42 17.86 -3.85
N THR A 495 -31.73 18.15 -4.95
CA THR A 495 -30.30 18.57 -4.96
C THR A 495 -29.97 19.64 -3.92
N LYS A 496 -30.82 20.67 -3.77
CA LYS A 496 -30.58 21.77 -2.82
C LYS A 496 -30.60 21.30 -1.35
N VAL A 497 -31.46 20.34 -1.02
CA VAL A 497 -31.57 19.79 0.34
C VAL A 497 -30.31 19.00 0.66
N PHE A 498 -29.87 18.14 -0.25
CA PHE A 498 -28.64 17.36 -0.07
C PHE A 498 -27.40 18.25 0.03
N ALA A 499 -27.30 19.27 -0.83
CA ALA A 499 -26.19 20.22 -0.77
C ALA A 499 -26.19 21.02 0.55
N LEU A 500 -27.37 21.41 1.06
CA LEU A 500 -27.49 22.13 2.33
C LEU A 500 -27.05 21.27 3.52
N ILE A 501 -27.52 20.01 3.61
CA ILE A 501 -27.11 19.08 4.67
C ILE A 501 -25.59 18.91 4.68
N SER A 502 -25.02 18.69 3.50
CA SER A 502 -23.58 18.50 3.33
C SER A 502 -22.79 19.75 3.75
N ALA A 503 -23.23 20.93 3.33
CA ALA A 503 -22.61 22.19 3.72
C ALA A 503 -22.72 22.45 5.22
N SER A 504 -23.87 22.14 5.85
CA SER A 504 -24.05 22.28 7.29
C SER A 504 -23.08 21.40 8.09
N VAL A 505 -22.87 20.15 7.67
CA VAL A 505 -21.91 19.25 8.33
C VAL A 505 -20.48 19.77 8.20
N ILE A 506 -20.08 20.26 7.02
CA ILE A 506 -18.74 20.84 6.81
C ILE A 506 -18.55 22.08 7.68
N VAL A 507 -19.53 22.99 7.73
CA VAL A 507 -19.46 24.19 8.58
C VAL A 507 -19.36 23.81 10.06
N LEU A 508 -20.16 22.84 10.51
CA LEU A 508 -20.09 22.31 11.88
C LEU A 508 -18.69 21.76 12.18
N THR A 509 -18.11 21.01 11.23
CA THR A 509 -16.77 20.43 11.36
C THR A 509 -15.70 21.51 11.52
N VAL A 510 -15.76 22.57 10.72
CA VAL A 510 -14.84 23.71 10.81
C VAL A 510 -14.95 24.38 12.19
N ILE A 511 -16.18 24.65 12.65
CA ILE A 511 -16.41 25.25 13.98
C ILE A 511 -15.83 24.36 15.09
N PHE A 512 -16.12 23.06 15.08
CA PHE A 512 -15.61 22.14 16.09
C PHE A 512 -14.10 21.95 16.02
N SER A 513 -13.49 22.05 14.85
CA SER A 513 -12.02 22.01 14.72
C SER A 513 -11.35 23.16 15.49
N PHE A 514 -11.96 24.35 15.46
CA PHE A 514 -11.46 25.50 16.24
C PHE A 514 -11.80 25.42 17.73
N VAL A 515 -12.93 24.81 18.10
CA VAL A 515 -13.38 24.73 19.51
C VAL A 515 -12.73 23.59 20.28
N LEU A 516 -12.68 22.38 19.71
CA LEU A 516 -12.09 21.20 20.36
C LEU A 516 -10.58 21.11 20.16
N GLY A 517 -10.03 21.82 19.17
CA GLY A 517 -8.67 21.62 18.71
C GLY A 517 -8.51 20.32 17.92
N VAL A 518 -7.53 20.30 17.02
CA VAL A 518 -7.21 19.12 16.21
C VAL A 518 -6.01 18.42 16.84
N LYS A 519 -6.20 17.15 17.23
CA LYS A 519 -5.10 16.30 17.66
C LYS A 519 -4.32 15.84 16.44
N VAL A 520 -3.04 16.19 16.38
CA VAL A 520 -2.13 15.77 15.32
C VAL A 520 -1.00 15.01 15.99
N ASP A 521 -0.64 13.88 15.41
CA ASP A 521 0.42 13.02 15.93
C ASP A 521 1.76 13.76 16.05
N ILE A 522 2.56 13.37 17.05
CA ILE A 522 3.88 13.96 17.35
C ILE A 522 4.80 13.88 16.12
N ARG A 523 4.64 12.84 15.29
CA ARG A 523 5.40 12.66 14.05
C ARG A 523 5.18 13.79 13.04
N PHE A 524 4.07 14.52 13.10
CA PHE A 524 3.83 15.69 12.24
C PHE A 524 4.17 17.03 12.91
N LYS A 525 4.09 17.08 14.24
CA LYS A 525 4.40 18.30 15.01
C LYS A 525 5.88 18.48 15.29
N GLY A 526 6.67 17.39 15.32
CA GLY A 526 8.00 17.38 15.91
C GLY A 526 7.92 17.21 17.42
N GLY A 527 8.98 16.68 18.04
CA GLY A 527 8.99 16.44 19.49
C GLY A 527 10.13 15.57 19.99
N SER A 528 10.02 15.10 21.23
CA SER A 528 11.05 14.32 21.91
C SER A 528 10.51 12.97 22.33
N MET A 529 11.35 11.94 22.25
CA MET A 529 11.11 10.59 22.74
C MET A 529 12.20 10.22 23.73
N LEU A 530 11.83 9.90 24.96
CA LEU A 530 12.75 9.42 25.99
C LEU A 530 12.50 7.93 26.23
N THR A 531 13.54 7.12 26.16
CA THR A 531 13.48 5.70 26.46
C THR A 531 14.06 5.46 27.84
N TYR A 532 13.27 4.83 28.69
CA TYR A 532 13.67 4.38 30.02
C TYR A 532 13.74 2.85 30.04
N SER A 533 14.69 2.29 30.78
CA SER A 533 14.66 0.89 31.21
C SER A 533 14.03 0.80 32.61
N TYR A 534 13.34 -0.30 32.91
CA TYR A 534 12.75 -0.57 34.21
C TYR A 534 12.68 -2.07 34.49
N THR A 535 12.48 -2.39 35.77
CA THR A 535 12.29 -3.75 36.30
C THR A 535 10.89 -3.91 36.90
N GLY A 536 10.31 -5.11 36.83
CA GLY A 536 8.94 -5.38 37.30
C GLY A 536 7.86 -5.11 36.24
N GLU A 537 6.59 -5.07 36.66
CA GLU A 537 5.44 -4.78 35.78
C GLU A 537 4.98 -3.33 35.96
N ILE A 538 4.63 -2.67 34.85
CA ILE A 538 3.98 -1.35 34.83
C ILE A 538 2.55 -1.55 34.34
N THR A 539 1.57 -0.98 35.03
CA THR A 539 0.16 -1.06 34.62
C THR A 539 -0.22 0.08 33.67
N GLU A 540 -1.31 -0.07 32.92
CA GLU A 540 -1.84 1.02 32.08
C GLU A 540 -2.14 2.29 32.90
N ALA A 541 -2.57 2.13 34.16
CA ALA A 541 -2.82 3.25 35.06
C ALA A 541 -1.54 4.05 35.37
N ASP A 542 -0.41 3.36 35.53
CA ASP A 542 0.90 3.99 35.77
C ASP A 542 1.36 4.75 34.52
N THR A 543 1.23 4.16 33.34
CA THR A 543 1.54 4.84 32.07
C THR A 543 0.68 6.08 31.83
N ALA A 544 -0.62 6.01 32.16
CA ALA A 544 -1.54 7.13 32.03
C ALA A 544 -1.23 8.26 33.02
N LYS A 545 -0.78 7.90 34.23
CA LYS A 545 -0.34 8.86 35.24
C LYS A 545 0.95 9.55 34.81
N ILE A 546 1.96 8.81 34.36
CA ILE A 546 3.21 9.37 33.84
C ILE A 546 2.93 10.31 32.66
N ALA A 547 2.06 9.92 31.73
CA ALA A 547 1.64 10.78 30.63
C ALA A 547 0.98 12.09 31.11
N ALA A 548 0.15 12.02 32.16
CA ALA A 548 -0.50 13.19 32.75
C ALA A 548 0.48 14.10 33.51
N ASP A 549 1.43 13.52 34.23
CA ASP A 549 2.45 14.25 34.99
C ASP A 549 3.43 14.95 34.03
N VAL A 550 3.88 14.26 32.98
CA VAL A 550 4.73 14.84 31.92
C VAL A 550 4.02 15.97 31.18
N LYS A 551 2.71 15.84 30.94
CA LYS A 551 1.88 16.92 30.37
C LYS A 551 1.75 18.14 31.29
N SER A 552 2.02 18.01 32.59
CA SER A 552 1.94 19.15 33.52
C SER A 552 3.15 20.08 33.46
N LEU A 553 4.21 19.69 32.74
CA LEU A 553 5.37 20.54 32.50
C LEU A 553 5.05 21.68 31.52
N ASP A 554 5.71 22.82 31.72
CA ASP A 554 5.68 23.91 30.76
C ASP A 554 6.23 23.43 29.41
N ASN A 555 5.66 23.91 28.31
CA ASN A 555 5.99 23.52 26.93
C ASN A 555 5.71 22.05 26.52
N VAL A 556 5.00 21.25 27.32
CA VAL A 556 4.57 19.89 26.94
C VAL A 556 3.04 19.81 26.77
N PRO A 557 2.48 20.02 25.56
CA PRO A 557 1.04 20.06 25.35
C PRO A 557 0.34 18.69 25.47
N GLU A 558 1.02 17.60 25.05
CA GLU A 558 0.50 16.23 25.11
C GLU A 558 1.67 15.24 25.13
N ALA A 559 1.58 14.21 25.99
CA ALA A 559 2.57 13.14 26.12
C ALA A 559 1.90 11.77 26.00
N THR A 560 2.58 10.83 25.35
CA THR A 560 2.20 9.42 25.21
C THR A 560 3.28 8.54 25.82
N VAL A 561 2.88 7.44 26.44
CA VAL A 561 3.80 6.50 27.08
C VAL A 561 3.54 5.13 26.47
N THR A 562 4.58 4.51 25.92
CA THR A 562 4.53 3.17 25.31
C THR A 562 5.55 2.27 26.01
N THR A 563 5.22 1.02 26.30
CA THR A 563 6.16 0.07 26.92
C THR A 563 6.73 -0.91 25.89
N GLY A 564 7.87 -1.51 26.24
CA GLY A 564 8.68 -2.41 25.42
C GLY A 564 9.64 -3.24 26.28
N THR A 565 10.65 -3.84 25.64
CA THR A 565 11.69 -4.70 26.22
C THR A 565 13.01 -4.43 25.50
N SER A 566 14.13 -4.36 26.23
CA SER A 566 15.48 -4.08 25.70
C SER A 566 16.22 -5.32 25.21
N PHE A 567 17.22 -5.12 24.35
CA PHE A 567 18.05 -6.16 23.74
C PHE A 567 19.15 -6.71 24.66
N THR A 568 19.76 -5.87 25.50
CA THR A 568 20.94 -6.26 26.31
C THR A 568 20.61 -7.08 27.57
N GLY A 569 19.38 -7.62 27.64
CA GLY A 569 18.97 -8.61 28.63
C GLY A 569 17.85 -8.14 29.53
N GLY A 570 16.71 -8.84 29.47
CA GLY A 570 15.69 -8.94 30.54
C GLY A 570 15.04 -7.67 31.09
N LEU A 571 15.44 -6.48 30.65
CA LEU A 571 14.96 -5.19 31.13
C LEU A 571 13.77 -4.74 30.27
N ASN A 572 12.69 -4.38 30.94
CA ASN A 572 11.54 -3.78 30.28
C ASN A 572 11.89 -2.33 29.93
N THR A 573 11.33 -1.79 28.86
CA THR A 573 11.55 -0.40 28.43
C THR A 573 10.25 0.39 28.37
N MET A 574 10.33 1.70 28.56
CA MET A 574 9.21 2.63 28.47
C MET A 574 9.66 3.83 27.66
N VAL A 575 8.96 4.11 26.55
CA VAL A 575 9.17 5.26 25.69
C VAL A 575 8.12 6.32 26.02
N ILE A 576 8.57 7.49 26.44
CA ILE A 576 7.75 8.69 26.64
C ILE A 576 7.94 9.60 25.44
N SER A 577 6.88 9.85 24.70
CA SER A 577 6.90 10.71 23.52
C SER A 577 6.02 11.93 23.75
N PHE A 578 6.49 13.12 23.42
CA PHE A 578 5.67 14.33 23.44
C PHE A 578 6.07 15.30 22.34
N ALA A 579 5.11 16.13 21.93
CA ALA A 579 5.37 17.19 20.96
C ALA A 579 6.10 18.36 21.63
N SER A 580 7.15 18.86 21.01
CA SER A 580 7.90 20.04 21.44
C SER A 580 8.38 20.80 20.21
N ASP A 581 8.20 22.12 20.21
CA ASP A 581 8.62 23.01 19.11
C ASP A 581 10.13 23.29 19.15
N GLU A 582 10.79 23.04 20.29
CA GLU A 582 12.22 23.24 20.51
C GLU A 582 12.90 21.96 21.01
N LYS A 583 14.23 21.86 20.81
CA LYS A 583 15.05 20.78 21.36
C LYS A 583 14.83 20.74 22.87
N MET A 584 14.53 19.56 23.40
CA MET A 584 14.37 19.39 24.85
C MET A 584 15.64 19.88 25.56
N ASP A 585 15.47 20.83 26.47
CA ASP A 585 16.55 21.32 27.31
C ASP A 585 16.84 20.33 28.45
N ASP A 586 18.04 20.45 29.02
CA ASP A 586 18.49 19.55 30.09
C ASP A 586 17.60 19.68 31.34
N ASP A 587 17.00 20.85 31.57
CA ASP A 587 16.12 21.10 32.70
C ASP A 587 14.79 20.31 32.58
N THR A 588 14.18 20.30 31.39
CA THR A 588 12.98 19.51 31.09
C THR A 588 13.29 18.02 31.15
N LEU A 589 14.43 17.58 30.60
CA LEU A 589 14.88 16.19 30.70
C LEU A 589 14.99 15.74 32.16
N ASN A 590 15.65 16.53 33.00
CA ASN A 590 15.82 16.24 34.43
C ASN A 590 14.49 16.24 35.18
N ALA A 591 13.56 17.14 34.84
CA ALA A 591 12.22 17.14 35.42
C ALA A 591 11.43 15.88 35.06
N ILE A 592 11.50 15.42 33.81
CA ILE A 592 10.85 14.18 33.36
C ILE A 592 11.48 12.98 34.06
N ASN A 593 12.81 12.89 34.13
CA ASN A 593 13.51 11.82 34.84
C ASN A 593 13.01 11.71 36.30
N ALA A 594 12.96 12.84 37.02
CA ALA A 594 12.50 12.87 38.41
C ALA A 594 11.01 12.47 38.57
N MET A 595 10.14 12.85 37.63
CA MET A 595 8.73 12.44 37.65
C MET A 595 8.57 10.95 37.39
N VAL A 596 9.32 10.40 36.45
CA VAL A 596 9.30 8.97 36.12
C VAL A 596 9.80 8.13 37.30
N GLU A 597 10.90 8.53 37.92
CA GLU A 597 11.43 7.89 39.14
C GLU A 597 10.44 7.96 40.30
N SER A 598 9.77 9.10 40.50
CA SER A 598 8.76 9.29 41.55
C SER A 598 7.48 8.48 41.29
N ALA A 599 7.10 8.32 40.02
CA ALA A 599 5.95 7.51 39.64
C ALA A 599 6.20 6.01 39.79
N LEU A 600 7.46 5.58 39.67
CA LEU A 600 7.90 4.18 39.66
C LEU A 600 9.08 3.91 40.61
N PRO A 601 8.94 4.19 41.92
CA PRO A 601 10.05 4.17 42.88
C PRO A 601 10.64 2.77 43.11
N ASP A 602 9.84 1.71 42.89
CA ASP A 602 10.23 0.32 43.14
C ASP A 602 10.79 -0.39 41.89
N ASN A 603 10.75 0.27 40.72
CA ASN A 603 11.01 -0.37 39.43
C ASN A 603 12.40 -0.07 38.86
N ASN A 604 13.29 0.56 39.62
CA ASN A 604 14.68 0.85 39.23
C ASN A 604 14.81 1.42 37.81
N VAL A 605 14.16 2.57 37.59
CA VAL A 605 14.01 3.18 36.26
C VAL A 605 15.25 4.00 35.88
N GLU A 606 15.75 3.83 34.66
CA GLU A 606 16.95 4.52 34.16
C GLU A 606 16.71 5.04 32.74
N ASN A 607 17.03 6.31 32.47
CA ASN A 607 16.97 6.86 31.10
C ASN A 607 18.13 6.30 30.26
N ILE A 608 17.81 5.58 29.19
CA ILE A 608 18.77 4.90 28.33
C ILE A 608 18.87 5.51 26.92
N ASP A 609 17.91 6.35 26.54
CA ASP A 609 17.95 7.07 25.26
C ASP A 609 17.11 8.34 25.30
N THR A 610 17.56 9.36 24.59
CA THR A 610 16.80 10.58 24.34
C THR A 610 16.91 10.93 22.86
N THR A 611 15.81 10.77 22.14
CA THR A 611 15.70 11.04 20.71
C THR A 611 14.88 12.31 20.49
N ASN A 612 15.35 13.23 19.64
CA ASN A 612 14.54 14.34 19.17
C ASN A 612 14.08 14.09 17.73
N VAL A 613 12.77 14.07 17.51
CA VAL A 613 12.17 13.99 16.19
C VAL A 613 12.01 15.40 15.64
N SER A 614 12.75 15.69 14.58
CA SER A 614 12.70 16.98 13.89
C SER A 614 11.31 17.23 13.26
N ALA A 615 10.77 18.45 13.44
CA ALA A 615 9.54 18.87 12.78
C ALA A 615 9.65 18.85 11.23
N SER A 616 10.87 18.91 10.69
CA SER A 616 11.14 18.79 9.26
C SER A 616 10.77 17.40 8.72
N SER A 617 11.05 16.32 9.46
CA SER A 617 10.67 14.96 9.06
C SER A 617 9.14 14.80 8.95
N GLY A 618 8.40 15.37 9.90
CA GLY A 618 6.93 15.41 9.87
C GLY A 618 6.36 16.24 8.73
N THR A 619 6.99 17.38 8.45
CA THR A 619 6.59 18.28 7.35
C THR A 619 6.79 17.62 5.99
N SER A 620 7.92 16.94 5.77
CA SER A 620 8.20 16.19 4.53
C SER A 620 7.17 15.11 4.29
N PHE A 621 6.80 14.35 5.32
CA PHE A 621 5.76 13.32 5.21
C PHE A 621 4.38 13.93 4.89
N LEU A 622 3.99 15.03 5.56
CA LEU A 622 2.73 15.74 5.25
C LEU A 622 2.71 16.24 3.81
N ILE A 623 3.82 16.80 3.30
CA ILE A 623 3.95 17.22 1.91
C ILE A 623 3.74 16.02 0.97
N SER A 624 4.40 14.89 1.22
CA SER A 624 4.25 13.66 0.43
C SER A 624 2.79 13.20 0.39
N CYS A 625 2.10 13.23 1.52
CA CYS A 625 0.67 12.96 1.64
C CYS A 625 -0.20 13.90 0.80
N VAL A 626 0.03 15.21 0.88
CA VAL A 626 -0.71 16.21 0.08
C VAL A 626 -0.42 16.03 -1.40
N VAL A 627 0.83 15.79 -1.77
CA VAL A 627 1.25 15.53 -3.15
C VAL A 627 0.55 14.29 -3.70
N ALA A 628 0.49 13.19 -2.94
CA ALA A 628 -0.25 11.98 -3.35
C ALA A 628 -1.73 12.27 -3.63
N VAL A 629 -2.39 13.02 -2.75
CA VAL A 629 -3.81 13.41 -2.92
C VAL A 629 -4.02 14.27 -4.15
N VAL A 630 -3.16 15.29 -4.36
CA VAL A 630 -3.26 16.20 -5.51
C VAL A 630 -3.02 15.45 -6.82
N ILE A 631 -1.97 14.63 -6.89
CA ILE A 631 -1.67 13.80 -8.07
C ILE A 631 -2.84 12.85 -8.36
N ALA A 632 -3.40 12.20 -7.33
CA ALA A 632 -4.57 11.34 -7.47
C ALA A 632 -5.77 12.11 -8.04
N PHE A 633 -6.08 13.30 -7.52
CA PHE A 633 -7.16 14.12 -8.06
C PHE A 633 -6.96 14.51 -9.51
N VAL A 634 -5.75 14.94 -9.88
CA VAL A 634 -5.43 15.34 -11.26
C VAL A 634 -5.59 14.14 -12.21
N LEU A 635 -4.98 12.99 -11.87
CA LEU A 635 -5.04 11.79 -12.72
C LEU A 635 -6.46 11.24 -12.84
N LEU A 636 -7.22 11.20 -11.75
CA LEU A 636 -8.62 10.77 -11.75
C LEU A 636 -9.49 11.73 -12.57
N ALA A 637 -9.26 13.04 -12.45
CA ALA A 637 -9.99 14.03 -13.25
C ALA A 637 -9.69 13.90 -14.74
N ILE A 638 -8.42 13.72 -15.13
CA ILE A 638 -8.01 13.47 -16.52
C ILE A 638 -8.66 12.18 -17.04
N TYR A 639 -8.61 11.10 -16.26
CA TYR A 639 -9.23 9.83 -16.62
C TYR A 639 -10.74 9.97 -16.84
N ILE A 640 -11.47 10.58 -15.89
CA ILE A 640 -12.91 10.80 -15.99
C ILE A 640 -13.23 11.73 -17.17
N ALA A 641 -12.45 12.79 -17.37
CA ALA A 641 -12.63 13.72 -18.47
C ALA A 641 -12.51 13.04 -19.84
N PHE A 642 -11.49 12.18 -20.01
CA PHE A 642 -11.31 11.40 -21.23
C PHE A 642 -12.39 10.30 -21.38
N ARG A 643 -12.71 9.58 -20.30
CA ARG A 643 -13.65 8.45 -20.35
C ARG A 643 -15.08 8.90 -20.66
N PHE A 644 -15.51 10.05 -20.17
CA PHE A 644 -16.88 10.55 -20.25
C PHE A 644 -17.06 11.76 -21.18
N GLN A 645 -16.17 11.94 -22.17
CA GLN A 645 -16.25 13.03 -23.16
C GLN A 645 -17.65 13.20 -23.78
N LYS A 646 -18.37 12.10 -24.03
CA LYS A 646 -19.71 12.11 -24.65
C LYS A 646 -20.85 12.69 -23.79
N ILE A 647 -20.64 12.86 -22.49
CA ILE A 647 -21.65 13.41 -21.58
C ILE A 647 -21.27 14.85 -21.17
N GLY A 648 -19.98 15.20 -21.22
CA GLY A 648 -19.45 16.48 -20.77
C GLY A 648 -18.26 16.26 -19.86
N GLY A 649 -17.28 15.45 -20.30
CA GLY A 649 -16.25 14.85 -19.47
C GLY A 649 -15.55 15.81 -18.50
N LEU A 650 -15.23 17.04 -18.93
CA LEU A 650 -14.55 18.02 -18.08
C LEU A 650 -15.44 18.51 -16.91
N SER A 651 -16.74 18.71 -17.12
CA SER A 651 -17.65 19.04 -16.01
C SER A 651 -17.91 17.85 -15.10
N ALA A 652 -17.97 16.63 -15.66
CA ALA A 652 -18.09 15.40 -14.87
C ALA A 652 -16.85 15.17 -13.98
N GLY A 653 -15.66 15.41 -14.50
CA GLY A 653 -14.40 15.34 -13.76
C GLY A 653 -14.34 16.31 -12.60
N ILE A 654 -14.60 17.60 -12.86
CA ILE A 654 -14.58 18.65 -11.80
C ILE A 654 -15.58 18.34 -10.68
N ILE A 655 -16.79 17.90 -11.03
CA ILE A 655 -17.82 17.60 -10.02
C ILE A 655 -17.49 16.36 -9.22
N SER A 656 -16.83 15.37 -9.84
CA SER A 656 -16.30 14.22 -9.12
C SER A 656 -15.26 14.67 -8.09
N ILE A 657 -14.33 15.58 -8.45
CA ILE A 657 -13.36 16.14 -7.48
C ILE A 657 -14.07 16.87 -6.33
N ILE A 658 -15.10 17.68 -6.63
CA ILE A 658 -15.88 18.37 -5.58
C ILE A 658 -16.51 17.37 -4.61
N CYS A 659 -17.06 16.27 -5.13
CA CYS A 659 -17.62 15.20 -4.29
C CYS A 659 -16.54 14.53 -3.44
N LEU A 660 -15.34 14.30 -4.00
CA LEU A 660 -14.25 13.73 -3.23
C LEU A 660 -13.75 14.64 -2.11
N LEU A 661 -13.60 15.94 -2.38
CA LEU A 661 -13.24 16.92 -1.36
C LEU A 661 -14.29 16.96 -0.24
N HIS A 662 -15.56 16.85 -0.60
CA HIS A 662 -16.64 16.69 0.36
C HIS A 662 -16.47 15.42 1.23
N ASP A 663 -16.16 14.29 0.61
CA ASP A 663 -16.01 13.02 1.32
C ASP A 663 -14.80 13.04 2.27
N VAL A 664 -13.69 13.64 1.85
CA VAL A 664 -12.52 13.89 2.69
C VAL A 664 -12.87 14.81 3.86
N ALA A 665 -13.60 15.90 3.62
CA ALA A 665 -13.99 16.84 4.67
C ALA A 665 -14.89 16.20 5.74
N ILE A 666 -15.86 15.38 5.35
CA ILE A 666 -16.72 14.68 6.32
C ILE A 666 -15.95 13.55 7.01
N THR A 667 -15.04 12.86 6.32
CA THR A 667 -14.19 11.86 6.98
C THR A 667 -13.29 12.50 8.03
N TYR A 668 -12.69 13.65 7.72
CA TYR A 668 -11.97 14.48 8.69
C TYR A 668 -12.86 14.88 9.88
N ALA A 669 -14.15 15.15 9.65
CA ALA A 669 -15.09 15.41 10.74
C ALA A 669 -15.17 14.25 11.74
N VAL A 670 -15.10 13.01 11.28
CA VAL A 670 -15.11 11.82 12.17
C VAL A 670 -13.91 11.84 13.11
N TYR A 671 -12.73 12.26 12.64
CA TYR A 671 -11.55 12.40 13.49
C TYR A 671 -11.72 13.50 14.54
N VAL A 672 -12.22 14.66 14.12
CA VAL A 672 -12.47 15.80 15.03
C VAL A 672 -13.52 15.45 16.10
N PHE A 673 -14.66 14.88 15.69
CA PHE A 673 -15.75 14.52 16.62
C PHE A 673 -15.40 13.31 17.49
N GLY A 674 -14.61 12.38 16.98
CA GLY A 674 -14.15 11.21 17.73
C GLY A 674 -12.93 11.49 18.62
N GLY A 675 -12.36 12.69 18.58
CA GLY A 675 -11.14 13.03 19.33
C GLY A 675 -9.94 12.16 18.93
N MET A 676 -9.91 11.68 17.68
CA MET A 676 -8.87 10.82 17.15
C MET A 676 -7.71 11.66 16.61
N SER A 677 -6.48 11.20 16.81
CA SER A 677 -5.28 11.86 16.28
C SER A 677 -5.20 11.71 14.77
N LEU A 678 -4.78 12.78 14.09
CA LEU A 678 -4.37 12.73 12.68
C LEU A 678 -2.97 12.12 12.62
N ASP A 679 -2.90 10.84 12.26
CA ASP A 679 -1.70 10.00 12.15
C ASP A 679 -1.53 9.48 10.69
N SER A 680 -0.59 8.56 10.45
CA SER A 680 -0.47 7.88 9.15
C SER A 680 -1.74 7.10 8.75
N ASN A 681 -2.51 6.61 9.72
CA ASN A 681 -3.76 5.90 9.44
C ASN A 681 -4.81 6.84 8.84
N PHE A 682 -4.92 8.09 9.31
CA PHE A 682 -5.77 9.12 8.68
C PHE A 682 -5.47 9.28 7.19
N MET A 683 -4.19 9.32 6.84
CA MET A 683 -3.77 9.50 5.45
C MET A 683 -4.11 8.27 4.60
N ALA A 684 -3.88 7.07 5.13
CA ALA A 684 -4.30 5.83 4.49
C ALA A 684 -5.83 5.81 4.27
N VAL A 685 -6.64 6.22 5.25
CA VAL A 685 -8.10 6.31 5.12
C VAL A 685 -8.51 7.28 4.01
N ILE A 686 -7.96 8.50 3.98
CA ILE A 686 -8.27 9.49 2.94
C ILE A 686 -7.97 8.91 1.55
N LEU A 687 -6.77 8.38 1.36
CA LEU A 687 -6.33 7.91 0.06
C LEU A 687 -7.15 6.70 -0.41
N THR A 688 -7.53 5.82 0.51
CA THR A 688 -8.46 4.71 0.24
C THR A 688 -9.82 5.21 -0.26
N LEU A 689 -10.36 6.23 0.41
CA LEU A 689 -11.66 6.78 0.06
C LEU A 689 -11.67 7.44 -1.31
N LEU A 690 -10.53 7.98 -1.78
CA LEU A 690 -10.42 8.53 -3.13
C LEU A 690 -10.68 7.47 -4.20
N GLY A 691 -10.11 6.27 -4.03
CA GLY A 691 -10.34 5.16 -4.96
C GLY A 691 -11.77 4.62 -4.89
N TYR A 692 -12.30 4.51 -3.66
CA TYR A 692 -13.60 3.91 -3.42
C TYR A 692 -14.78 4.82 -3.79
N SER A 693 -14.78 6.08 -3.35
CA SER A 693 -15.93 6.98 -3.53
C SER A 693 -16.23 7.24 -5.01
N ILE A 694 -15.18 7.40 -5.83
CA ILE A 694 -15.32 7.64 -7.27
C ILE A 694 -16.00 6.46 -7.97
N ASN A 695 -15.81 5.23 -7.47
CA ASN A 695 -16.33 4.03 -8.12
C ASN A 695 -17.85 4.15 -8.37
N ASN A 696 -18.64 4.48 -7.34
CA ASN A 696 -20.08 4.66 -7.49
C ASN A 696 -20.45 5.79 -8.47
N THR A 697 -19.70 6.90 -8.44
CA THR A 697 -19.91 8.01 -9.38
C THR A 697 -19.68 7.58 -10.84
N ILE A 698 -18.61 6.83 -11.11
CA ILE A 698 -18.29 6.29 -12.45
C ILE A 698 -19.39 5.35 -12.94
N ILE A 699 -19.91 4.49 -12.06
CA ILE A 699 -20.98 3.55 -12.40
C ILE A 699 -22.26 4.31 -12.80
N ILE A 700 -22.61 5.35 -12.06
CA ILE A 700 -23.78 6.20 -12.35
C ILE A 700 -23.57 6.92 -13.69
N TYR A 701 -22.37 7.47 -13.94
CA TYR A 701 -22.04 8.14 -15.20
C TYR A 701 -21.98 7.18 -16.39
N ASP A 702 -21.51 5.95 -16.21
CA ASP A 702 -21.52 4.93 -17.25
C ASP A 702 -22.96 4.56 -17.64
N ARG A 703 -23.84 4.41 -16.64
CA ARG A 703 -25.26 4.16 -16.89
C ARG A 703 -25.95 5.35 -17.55
N LEU A 704 -25.62 6.58 -17.13
CA LEU A 704 -26.09 7.81 -17.76
C LEU A 704 -25.68 7.86 -19.24
N ARG A 705 -24.45 7.43 -19.55
CA ARG A 705 -23.95 7.34 -20.93
C ARG A 705 -24.72 6.32 -21.75
N GLU A 706 -24.93 5.12 -21.19
CA GLU A 706 -25.69 4.03 -21.83
C GLU A 706 -27.13 4.49 -22.09
N ASN A 707 -27.77 5.10 -21.11
CA ASN A 707 -29.16 5.58 -21.21
C ASN A 707 -29.30 6.72 -22.22
N ARG A 708 -28.34 7.66 -22.27
CA ARG A 708 -28.34 8.75 -23.27
C ARG A 708 -28.20 8.20 -24.69
N ALA A 709 -27.32 7.22 -24.88
CA ALA A 709 -27.17 6.55 -26.18
C ALA A 709 -28.41 5.70 -26.56
N LYS A 710 -29.06 5.07 -25.58
CA LYS A 710 -30.18 4.15 -25.81
C LYS A 710 -31.52 4.86 -26.01
N TYR A 711 -31.78 5.93 -25.25
CA TYR A 711 -33.08 6.60 -25.24
C TYR A 711 -33.08 7.95 -25.98
N GLY A 712 -31.91 8.52 -26.29
CA GLY A 712 -31.80 9.77 -27.05
C GLY A 712 -32.60 10.90 -26.38
N THR A 713 -33.40 11.62 -27.17
CA THR A 713 -34.24 12.75 -26.73
C THR A 713 -35.57 12.34 -26.07
N LYS A 714 -35.82 11.04 -25.85
CA LYS A 714 -37.10 10.56 -25.28
C LYS A 714 -37.27 10.88 -23.80
N PHE A 715 -36.21 11.22 -23.09
CA PHE A 715 -36.22 11.68 -21.70
C PHE A 715 -35.55 13.04 -21.61
N THR A 716 -35.99 13.88 -20.66
CA THR A 716 -35.23 15.09 -20.31
C THR A 716 -33.95 14.70 -19.58
N ASP A 717 -32.93 15.56 -19.61
CA ASP A 717 -31.66 15.26 -18.93
C ASP A 717 -31.82 14.99 -17.41
N PRO A 718 -32.64 15.74 -16.65
CA PRO A 718 -32.96 15.41 -15.25
C PRO A 718 -33.61 14.03 -15.08
N GLU A 719 -34.55 13.66 -15.96
CA GLU A 719 -35.20 12.36 -15.92
C GLU A 719 -34.22 11.23 -16.23
N LEU A 720 -33.28 11.46 -17.13
CA LEU A 720 -32.28 10.49 -17.54
C LEU A 720 -31.25 10.27 -16.44
N VAL A 721 -30.86 11.32 -15.70
CA VAL A 721 -30.04 11.22 -14.48
C VAL A 721 -30.76 10.42 -13.40
N ASN A 722 -32.00 10.78 -13.06
CA ASN A 722 -32.80 10.05 -12.08
C ASN A 722 -32.97 8.57 -12.45
N LEU A 723 -33.26 8.27 -13.72
CA LEU A 723 -33.38 6.90 -14.21
C LEU A 723 -32.07 6.12 -14.03
N SER A 724 -30.94 6.75 -14.33
CA SER A 724 -29.62 6.13 -14.24
C SER A 724 -29.22 5.84 -12.79
N ILE A 725 -29.50 6.76 -11.88
CA ILE A 725 -29.29 6.57 -10.43
C ILE A 725 -30.17 5.42 -9.93
N ASN A 726 -31.47 5.43 -10.21
CA ASN A 726 -32.37 4.38 -9.71
C ASN A 726 -32.03 2.98 -10.25
N GLN A 727 -31.53 2.88 -11.49
CA GLN A 727 -31.11 1.60 -12.07
C GLN A 727 -29.81 1.07 -11.45
N THR A 728 -28.93 1.94 -10.98
CA THR A 728 -27.64 1.55 -10.38
C THR A 728 -27.70 1.44 -8.85
N LEU A 729 -28.72 2.05 -8.22
CA LEU A 729 -28.88 2.12 -6.78
C LEU A 729 -28.82 0.76 -6.06
N PRO A 730 -29.50 -0.32 -6.52
CA PRO A 730 -29.41 -1.62 -5.84
C PRO A 730 -27.98 -2.15 -5.77
N ARG A 731 -27.22 -2.01 -6.86
CA ARG A 731 -25.80 -2.39 -6.89
C ARG A 731 -25.00 -1.52 -5.90
N SER A 732 -25.10 -0.20 -6.01
CA SER A 732 -24.31 0.72 -5.17
C SER A 732 -24.59 0.53 -3.68
N ILE A 733 -25.85 0.26 -3.29
CA ILE A 733 -26.21 -0.11 -1.92
C ILE A 733 -25.51 -1.41 -1.52
N ILE A 734 -25.58 -2.46 -2.34
CA ILE A 734 -25.02 -3.77 -2.00
C ILE A 734 -23.50 -3.71 -1.88
N THR A 735 -22.82 -3.12 -2.86
CA THR A 735 -21.35 -2.97 -2.83
C THR A 735 -20.91 -2.15 -1.62
N THR A 736 -21.66 -1.11 -1.25
CA THR A 736 -21.36 -0.31 -0.05
C THR A 736 -21.67 -1.03 1.24
N ALA A 737 -22.77 -1.79 1.29
CA ALA A 737 -23.12 -2.59 2.45
C ALA A 737 -22.06 -3.67 2.73
N THR A 738 -21.53 -4.34 1.69
CA THR A 738 -20.52 -5.39 1.87
C THR A 738 -19.16 -4.83 2.30
N THR A 739 -18.72 -3.69 1.75
CA THR A 739 -17.46 -3.04 2.18
C THR A 739 -17.55 -2.46 3.58
N VAL A 740 -18.64 -1.76 3.89
CA VAL A 740 -18.89 -1.22 5.24
C VAL A 740 -19.03 -2.37 6.24
N CYS A 741 -19.69 -3.47 5.89
CA CYS A 741 -19.77 -4.66 6.74
C CYS A 741 -18.39 -5.25 7.04
N ALA A 742 -17.48 -5.27 6.07
CA ALA A 742 -16.11 -5.74 6.29
C ALA A 742 -15.37 -4.87 7.32
N MET A 743 -15.45 -3.54 7.18
CA MET A 743 -14.80 -2.61 8.12
C MET A 743 -15.47 -2.58 9.49
N ILE A 744 -16.80 -2.70 9.56
CA ILE A 744 -17.51 -2.83 10.85
C ILE A 744 -17.12 -4.14 11.55
N SER A 745 -16.93 -5.24 10.80
CA SER A 745 -16.46 -6.50 11.38
C SER A 745 -15.08 -6.34 12.01
N VAL A 746 -14.18 -5.60 11.34
CA VAL A 746 -12.88 -5.21 11.91
C VAL A 746 -13.08 -4.40 13.20
N SER A 747 -13.89 -3.34 13.16
CA SER A 747 -14.12 -2.50 14.34
C SER A 747 -14.70 -3.29 15.53
N ILE A 748 -15.66 -4.17 15.29
CA ILE A 748 -16.30 -4.97 16.36
C ILE A 748 -15.29 -5.95 16.96
N VAL A 749 -14.57 -6.70 16.12
CA VAL A 749 -13.62 -7.71 16.63
C VAL A 749 -12.46 -7.04 17.36
N CYS A 750 -11.90 -5.95 16.81
CA CYS A 750 -10.83 -5.21 17.46
C CYS A 750 -11.30 -4.60 18.80
N ALA A 751 -12.52 -4.05 18.86
CA ALA A 751 -13.07 -3.54 20.10
C ALA A 751 -13.29 -4.64 21.17
N LEU A 752 -13.75 -5.83 20.75
CA LEU A 752 -13.92 -6.97 21.66
C LEU A 752 -12.61 -7.57 22.16
N MET A 753 -11.55 -7.48 21.34
CA MET A 753 -10.22 -7.99 21.66
C MET A 753 -9.30 -6.94 22.31
N GLY A 754 -9.82 -5.72 22.58
CA GLY A 754 -9.07 -4.65 23.25
C GLY A 754 -8.04 -3.94 22.37
N THR A 755 -8.08 -4.12 21.04
CA THR A 755 -7.14 -3.48 20.10
C THR A 755 -7.69 -2.13 19.63
N THR A 756 -7.36 -1.06 20.36
CA THR A 756 -7.89 0.29 20.10
C THR A 756 -7.21 1.01 18.93
N SER A 757 -5.94 0.68 18.63
CA SER A 757 -5.13 1.32 17.58
C SER A 757 -5.72 1.18 16.17
N ILE A 758 -6.54 0.15 15.92
CA ILE A 758 -7.16 -0.10 14.60
C ILE A 758 -8.47 0.66 14.45
N LEU A 759 -9.13 1.02 15.55
CA LEU A 759 -10.44 1.68 15.52
C LEU A 759 -10.36 3.08 14.89
N THR A 760 -9.21 3.75 15.06
CA THR A 760 -8.92 5.03 14.40
C THR A 760 -8.81 4.90 12.88
N PHE A 761 -8.48 3.72 12.36
CA PHE A 761 -8.48 3.43 10.93
C PHE A 761 -9.86 2.95 10.44
N SER A 762 -10.43 1.92 11.08
CA SER A 762 -11.59 1.19 10.53
C SER A 762 -12.91 1.97 10.62
N ILE A 763 -13.13 2.73 11.70
CA ILE A 763 -14.38 3.50 11.90
C ILE A 763 -14.46 4.67 10.90
N PRO A 764 -13.45 5.53 10.77
CA PRO A 764 -13.50 6.62 9.79
C PRO A 764 -13.59 6.11 8.35
N LEU A 765 -12.91 5.00 8.02
CA LEU A 765 -13.05 4.39 6.70
C LEU A 765 -14.47 3.90 6.43
N ALA A 766 -15.11 3.22 7.39
CA ALA A 766 -16.50 2.77 7.26
C ALA A 766 -17.48 3.93 7.04
N ILE A 767 -17.33 5.01 7.81
CA ILE A 767 -18.18 6.21 7.68
C ILE A 767 -17.88 6.91 6.35
N GLY A 768 -16.61 7.09 5.99
CA GLY A 768 -16.21 7.70 4.73
C GLY A 768 -16.78 6.95 3.51
N MET A 769 -16.86 5.61 3.56
CA MET A 769 -17.50 4.82 2.49
C MET A 769 -19.01 5.07 2.39
N LEU A 770 -19.72 5.24 3.52
CA LEU A 770 -21.13 5.64 3.53
C LEU A 770 -21.32 7.05 2.96
N VAL A 771 -20.42 7.96 3.30
CA VAL A 771 -20.41 9.32 2.77
C VAL A 771 -20.16 9.32 1.26
N GLY A 772 -19.20 8.52 0.77
CA GLY A 772 -18.93 8.38 -0.66
C GLY A 772 -20.10 7.78 -1.45
N PHE A 773 -20.86 6.86 -0.85
CA PHE A 773 -22.12 6.40 -1.41
C PHE A 773 -23.16 7.53 -1.48
N TYR A 774 -23.32 8.29 -0.40
CA TYR A 774 -24.22 9.44 -0.36
C TYR A 774 -23.83 10.51 -1.39
N SER A 775 -22.55 10.89 -1.49
CA SER A 775 -22.08 11.91 -2.42
C SER A 775 -22.27 11.47 -3.87
N SER A 776 -21.96 10.21 -4.19
CA SER A 776 -22.18 9.65 -5.53
C SER A 776 -23.64 9.65 -5.96
N VAL A 777 -24.56 9.25 -5.07
CA VAL A 777 -25.99 9.10 -5.39
C VAL A 777 -26.73 10.44 -5.33
N CYS A 778 -26.47 11.25 -4.30
CA CYS A 778 -27.26 12.44 -3.99
C CYS A 778 -26.63 13.76 -4.48
N LEU A 779 -25.31 13.80 -4.71
CA LEU A 779 -24.59 15.02 -5.10
C LEU A 779 -24.07 14.95 -6.55
N ALA A 780 -23.30 13.92 -6.92
CA ALA A 780 -22.55 13.90 -8.18
C ALA A 780 -23.43 14.12 -9.42
N GLY A 781 -24.38 13.23 -9.68
CA GLY A 781 -25.33 13.35 -10.80
C GLY A 781 -26.22 14.60 -10.74
N PRO A 782 -26.88 14.88 -9.60
CA PRO A 782 -27.77 16.03 -9.45
C PRO A 782 -27.07 17.42 -9.56
N ILE A 783 -25.87 17.59 -9.00
CA ILE A 783 -25.08 18.81 -9.16
C ILE A 783 -24.60 18.94 -10.61
N TRP A 784 -24.18 17.84 -11.23
CA TRP A 784 -23.74 17.84 -12.61
C TRP A 784 -24.80 18.33 -13.58
N ILE A 785 -26.04 17.87 -13.45
CA ILE A 785 -27.12 18.36 -14.30
C ILE A 785 -27.49 19.82 -14.00
N TRP A 786 -27.44 20.25 -12.74
CA TRP A 786 -27.70 21.64 -12.36
C TRP A 786 -26.68 22.62 -12.97
N VAL A 787 -25.40 22.24 -13.03
CA VAL A 787 -24.36 23.03 -13.70
C VAL A 787 -24.59 23.05 -15.22
N GLN A 788 -24.93 21.90 -15.81
CA GLN A 788 -25.16 21.80 -17.25
C GLN A 788 -26.39 22.60 -17.70
N SER A 789 -27.50 22.53 -16.96
CA SER A 789 -28.72 23.30 -17.26
C SER A 789 -28.48 24.81 -17.22
N LYS A 790 -27.65 25.29 -16.28
CA LYS A 790 -27.23 26.70 -16.23
C LYS A 790 -26.33 27.11 -17.41
N ARG A 791 -25.44 26.23 -17.87
CA ARG A 791 -24.58 26.51 -19.04
C ARG A 791 -25.40 26.58 -20.33
N HIS A 792 -26.37 25.68 -20.52
CA HIS A 792 -27.29 25.74 -21.67
C HIS A 792 -28.13 27.03 -21.64
N ALA A 793 -28.75 27.35 -20.50
CA ALA A 793 -29.53 28.59 -20.36
C ALA A 793 -28.71 29.87 -20.58
N LYS A 794 -27.39 29.86 -20.29
CA LYS A 794 -26.50 30.98 -20.58
C LYS A 794 -26.13 31.05 -22.06
N LYS A 795 -25.94 29.92 -22.73
CA LYS A 795 -25.63 29.84 -24.17
C LYS A 795 -26.81 30.30 -25.01
N ASP A 796 -28.03 29.86 -24.68
CA ASP A 796 -29.25 30.29 -25.36
C ASP A 796 -29.44 31.82 -25.25
N LYS A 797 -29.21 32.40 -24.06
CA LYS A 797 -29.23 33.86 -23.85
C LYS A 797 -28.13 34.64 -24.58
N THR A 798 -27.03 33.98 -24.95
CA THR A 798 -25.91 34.61 -25.69
C THR A 798 -26.07 34.45 -27.20
N GLU A 799 -26.85 33.46 -27.65
CA GLU A 799 -27.24 33.29 -29.06
C GLU A 799 -28.50 34.11 -29.40
N GLU A 800 -29.35 34.44 -28.41
CA GLU A 800 -30.48 35.37 -28.54
C GLU A 800 -30.10 36.87 -28.45
N ALA A 801 -28.90 37.19 -27.94
CA ALA A 801 -28.37 38.55 -27.80
C ALA A 801 -27.35 38.87 -28.90
#